data_AF-A0A496ZRS8-F1
#
_entry.id   AF-A0A496ZRS8-F1
#
_cell.length_a   1.000
_cell.length_b   1.000
_cell.length_c   1.000
_cell.angle_alpha   90.00
_cell.angle_beta   90.00
_cell.angle_gamma   90.00
#
_symmetry.space_group_name_H-M   'P 1'
#
loop_
_entity.id
_entity.type
_entity.pdbx_description
1 polymer ?
#
loop_
_entity_poly.entity_id
_entity_poly.type
_entity_poly.pdbx_seq_one_letter_code
_entity_poly.pdbx_strand_id
1 'polypeptide(L)'
;MRLISTSIICLFYSLLLCITFNIKQDGTGDFTIIQEGIDAAQYSASDTILVYPGNYLENINFNSKTITVTSLYIITLQDSFIHQTIIDGNQNGSVIQLGSASEDARLCGFTIQNGTGTNYWTNDVYLLGGGIYSANSDAQIEHCIIQENFAHAGSGICASTEYQGDACITLKGCTIRNNYAQIKGGGINISADAIVFFDNDDLCNIYNNYAGSGCDIYRASNEDSQPIAVYVDTFSVMQPGSFFFKDTIGSSFSCLNAKIEPVDNDLYVSSLGDNANSGLSYDEPLKTISYAMSIIKSDSMSNNTIYLDEGLYSVSATEEIYPINLRDHVSIQGSGINETILDGEYNSNLLFGWDNEINYTLRDFTVQHSDNFCYLDHPAVLLIEPANVYLENIKLFQNSSEGYAALEARTNSLIASHPTSLYMNNIIIEENEGMKMIAFRYLNSVIMENSFIRNNLPNYNYPQTLSGGAIITVGLYEQANEYIFRNVEISDNIDIGNDSMSVLYLEDTSKVSLINCTLANNTSNTGRAIVMMGYDCELDIVNTILFGDEDQSVWMHPPLVTYLPHTLNISNSCIMNGQDAVHVLANNVLNWNEGNITSDPSWSGDESFPYNLNSSSLCINAGTPDTTGLNLPEYDLSGNPRIYQDIIDMGAFEWDGTVSANDLLVMKDFNLSNYPNPFNPDTRISFSIPGDSNIEISIYNIKGRKVKTFVYENLEKGIHNIVWKGKDESGKSVVSGVYFYKMIVNGKDKSIKKMLLLK
;
A
#
# COMPACT_ATOMS: atom_id res chain seq x y z
N MET A 1 36.16 54.70 -66.29
CA MET A 1 34.71 54.80 -66.54
C MET A 1 34.01 53.91 -65.53
N ARG A 2 33.34 54.53 -64.52
CA ARG A 2 32.05 54.13 -63.89
C ARG A 2 31.75 52.62 -63.73
N LEU A 3 31.41 52.06 -62.56
CA LEU A 3 30.65 52.61 -61.43
C LEU A 3 30.94 51.84 -60.11
N ILE A 4 30.82 52.60 -59.03
CA ILE A 4 30.73 52.22 -57.61
C ILE A 4 29.29 51.79 -57.29
N SER A 5 29.10 51.10 -56.15
CA SER A 5 27.85 50.72 -55.47
C SER A 5 27.24 49.43 -56.06
N THR A 6 27.04 48.35 -55.32
CA THR A 6 26.45 48.19 -53.97
C THR A 6 26.84 46.81 -53.44
N SER A 7 27.52 46.70 -52.29
CA SER A 7 27.54 45.52 -51.39
C SER A 7 28.27 45.82 -50.06
N ILE A 8 28.16 47.05 -49.55
CA ILE A 8 28.37 47.34 -48.14
C ILE A 8 26.98 47.28 -47.52
N ILE A 9 26.55 46.10 -47.07
CA ILE A 9 25.45 45.81 -46.12
C ILE A 9 25.43 44.28 -45.97
N CYS A 10 25.38 43.80 -44.72
CA CYS A 10 25.31 42.39 -44.29
C CYS A 10 26.61 41.59 -44.16
N LEU A 11 27.63 42.17 -43.52
CA LEU A 11 28.66 41.40 -42.81
C LEU A 11 28.86 41.95 -41.38
N PHE A 12 27.76 42.13 -40.67
CA PHE A 12 27.77 41.98 -39.21
C PHE A 12 27.60 40.49 -38.94
N TYR A 13 28.69 39.74 -39.04
CA TYR A 13 28.81 38.54 -38.22
C TYR A 13 28.80 39.05 -36.78
N SER A 14 27.69 38.83 -36.06
CA SER A 14 27.63 39.09 -34.63
C SER A 14 28.74 38.30 -33.97
N LEU A 15 29.76 39.01 -33.48
CA LEU A 15 30.58 38.53 -32.37
C LEU A 15 29.58 38.29 -31.23
N LEU A 16 29.19 37.03 -31.02
CA LEU A 16 28.37 36.60 -29.89
C LEU A 16 29.23 36.80 -28.64
N LEU A 17 29.15 37.99 -28.05
CA LEU A 17 29.65 38.23 -26.71
C LEU A 17 28.68 37.57 -25.74
N CYS A 18 29.19 36.74 -24.84
CA CYS A 18 28.48 36.29 -23.66
C CYS A 18 28.00 37.52 -22.87
N ILE A 19 26.69 37.64 -22.66
CA ILE A 19 26.06 38.72 -21.90
C ILE A 19 25.72 38.21 -20.50
N THR A 20 25.83 39.08 -19.50
CA THR A 20 25.30 38.83 -18.16
C THR A 20 24.09 39.72 -17.92
N PHE A 21 22.93 39.12 -17.68
CA PHE A 21 21.71 39.80 -17.26
C PHE A 21 21.58 39.74 -15.74
N ASN A 22 21.47 40.89 -15.10
CA ASN A 22 21.33 40.99 -13.64
C ASN A 22 19.85 41.00 -13.27
N ILE A 23 19.40 40.02 -12.50
CA ILE A 23 18.02 39.93 -12.03
C ILE A 23 17.94 40.47 -10.60
N LYS A 24 17.21 41.57 -10.39
CA LYS A 24 17.06 42.21 -9.08
C LYS A 24 15.62 42.65 -8.86
N GLN A 25 14.96 42.12 -7.83
CA GLN A 25 13.55 42.44 -7.53
C GLN A 25 13.32 43.92 -7.15
N ASP A 26 14.39 44.66 -6.80
CA ASP A 26 14.32 46.10 -6.50
C ASP A 26 14.27 47.01 -7.75
N GLY A 27 14.36 46.42 -8.95
CA GLY A 27 14.33 47.14 -10.23
C GLY A 27 15.63 47.84 -10.61
N THR A 28 16.73 47.63 -9.87
CA THR A 28 18.05 48.18 -10.21
C THR A 28 18.87 47.29 -11.14
N GLY A 29 18.35 46.12 -11.51
CA GLY A 29 18.93 45.17 -12.45
C GLY A 29 18.44 45.39 -13.88
N ASP A 30 18.81 44.46 -14.77
CA ASP A 30 18.31 44.41 -16.16
C ASP A 30 16.85 43.94 -16.20
N PHE A 31 16.49 42.99 -15.33
CA PHE A 31 15.11 42.49 -15.14
C PHE A 31 14.79 42.30 -13.65
N THR A 32 13.49 42.18 -13.33
CA THR A 32 13.01 41.85 -11.97
C THR A 32 12.56 40.40 -11.82
N ILE A 33 12.35 39.72 -12.95
CA ILE A 33 11.83 38.35 -13.08
C ILE A 33 12.90 37.50 -13.75
N ILE A 34 13.14 36.29 -13.25
CA ILE A 34 14.19 35.39 -13.76
C ILE A 34 13.85 34.95 -15.18
N GLN A 35 12.59 34.55 -15.43
CA GLN A 35 12.17 34.09 -16.75
C GLN A 35 12.36 35.15 -17.85
N GLU A 36 12.14 36.44 -17.57
CA GLU A 36 12.38 37.50 -18.54
C GLU A 36 13.85 37.60 -18.96
N GLY A 37 14.77 37.38 -18.00
CA GLY A 37 16.19 37.29 -18.28
C GLY A 37 16.53 36.09 -19.16
N ILE A 38 15.95 34.92 -18.86
CA ILE A 38 16.09 33.72 -19.68
C ILE A 38 15.56 33.97 -21.09
N ASP A 39 14.38 34.57 -21.24
CA ASP A 39 13.75 34.85 -22.53
C ASP A 39 14.61 35.79 -23.40
N ALA A 40 15.25 36.78 -22.76
CA ALA A 40 16.16 37.73 -23.42
C ALA A 40 17.51 37.12 -23.84
N ALA A 41 17.97 36.06 -23.17
CA ALA A 41 19.23 35.38 -23.49
C ALA A 41 19.18 34.66 -24.84
N GLN A 42 20.33 34.59 -25.51
CA GLN A 42 20.42 33.96 -26.84
C GLN A 42 20.58 32.44 -26.74
N TYR A 43 20.05 31.73 -27.74
CA TYR A 43 19.92 30.26 -27.74
C TYR A 43 21.28 29.51 -27.71
N SER A 44 22.36 30.11 -28.23
CA SER A 44 23.66 29.46 -28.46
C SER A 44 24.83 30.20 -27.82
N ALA A 45 24.58 31.03 -26.81
CA ALA A 45 25.59 31.84 -26.13
C ALA A 45 25.74 31.38 -24.68
N SER A 46 26.95 31.42 -24.14
CA SER A 46 27.23 31.20 -22.70
C SER A 46 26.65 32.28 -21.78
N ASP A 47 25.55 32.92 -22.17
CA ASP A 47 24.90 34.01 -21.45
C ASP A 47 24.62 33.58 -20.01
N THR A 48 24.77 34.55 -19.10
CA THR A 48 24.60 34.33 -17.67
C THR A 48 23.41 35.13 -17.17
N ILE A 49 22.46 34.45 -16.54
CA ILE A 49 21.39 35.05 -15.76
C ILE A 49 21.87 35.09 -14.31
N LEU A 50 22.35 36.25 -13.87
CA LEU A 50 22.89 36.46 -12.52
C LEU A 50 21.79 37.01 -11.60
N VAL A 51 21.32 36.16 -10.69
CA VAL A 51 20.20 36.46 -9.79
C VAL A 51 20.71 36.93 -8.42
N TYR A 52 20.18 38.05 -7.95
CA TYR A 52 20.52 38.62 -6.65
C TYR A 52 19.59 38.07 -5.55
N PRO A 53 19.95 38.19 -4.26
CA PRO A 53 19.11 37.79 -3.14
C PRO A 53 17.66 38.26 -3.26
N GLY A 54 16.73 37.34 -3.03
CA GLY A 54 15.30 37.54 -3.17
C GLY A 54 14.52 36.23 -3.03
N ASN A 55 13.20 36.36 -2.86
CA ASN A 55 12.28 35.24 -2.96
C ASN A 55 11.48 35.38 -4.26
N TYR A 56 11.79 34.55 -5.23
CA TYR A 56 11.24 34.58 -6.57
C TYR A 56 10.12 33.54 -6.67
N LEU A 57 8.87 34.02 -6.64
CA LEU A 57 7.67 33.19 -6.87
C LEU A 57 7.52 32.96 -8.38
N GLU A 58 8.26 31.98 -8.90
CA GLU A 58 8.40 31.70 -10.32
C GLU A 58 8.53 30.20 -10.59
N ASN A 59 8.00 29.77 -11.74
CA ASN A 59 8.38 28.51 -12.37
C ASN A 59 9.20 28.87 -13.61
N ILE A 60 10.48 28.51 -13.62
CA ILE A 60 11.40 28.89 -14.70
C ILE A 60 11.57 27.76 -15.70
N ASN A 61 11.58 28.10 -16.98
CA ASN A 61 11.85 27.20 -18.09
C ASN A 61 13.05 27.72 -18.88
N PHE A 62 14.07 26.88 -19.02
CA PHE A 62 15.29 27.22 -19.77
C PHE A 62 15.03 27.37 -21.27
N ASN A 63 13.85 27.00 -21.77
CA ASN A 63 13.44 27.07 -23.17
C ASN A 63 14.42 26.34 -24.10
N SER A 64 14.96 25.22 -23.61
CA SER A 64 16.00 24.41 -24.27
C SER A 64 17.28 25.18 -24.61
N LYS A 65 17.57 26.29 -23.91
CA LYS A 65 18.78 27.12 -24.12
C LYS A 65 19.95 26.60 -23.29
N THR A 66 21.15 26.68 -23.86
CA THR A 66 22.42 26.42 -23.18
C THR A 66 22.92 27.69 -22.48
N ILE A 67 22.40 27.98 -21.29
CA ILE A 67 22.73 29.20 -20.52
C ILE A 67 23.17 28.85 -19.09
N THR A 68 23.84 29.80 -18.43
CA THR A 68 24.10 29.73 -16.99
C THR A 68 23.06 30.54 -16.24
N VAL A 69 22.22 29.90 -15.44
CA VAL A 69 21.36 30.57 -14.45
C VAL A 69 21.99 30.37 -13.08
N THR A 70 22.35 31.46 -12.41
CA THR A 70 23.16 31.40 -11.19
C THR A 70 22.84 32.50 -10.21
N SER A 71 22.99 32.23 -8.91
CA SER A 71 23.00 33.29 -7.89
C SER A 71 24.39 33.93 -7.76
N LEU A 72 24.52 34.88 -6.84
CA LEU A 72 25.80 35.47 -6.43
C LEU A 72 26.78 34.46 -5.79
N TYR A 73 26.34 33.24 -5.48
CA TYR A 73 27.22 32.17 -4.99
C TYR A 73 28.41 31.95 -5.94
N ILE A 74 28.19 31.89 -7.26
CA ILE A 74 29.24 31.58 -8.24
C ILE A 74 30.42 32.57 -8.23
N ILE A 75 30.19 33.81 -7.76
CA ILE A 75 31.20 34.87 -7.69
C ILE A 75 31.83 34.92 -6.30
N THR A 76 31.03 34.70 -5.26
CA THR A 76 31.41 34.95 -3.87
C THR A 76 31.88 33.70 -3.12
N LEU A 77 31.43 32.53 -3.56
CA LEU A 77 31.60 31.23 -2.91
C LEU A 77 31.14 31.27 -1.44
N GLN A 78 30.07 32.01 -1.16
CA GLN A 78 29.45 32.09 0.16
C GLN A 78 28.06 31.45 0.12
N ASP A 79 27.89 30.37 0.89
CA ASP A 79 26.63 29.60 0.97
C ASP A 79 25.42 30.45 1.38
N SER A 80 25.65 31.56 2.09
CA SER A 80 24.59 32.51 2.44
C SER A 80 23.80 32.99 1.21
N PHE A 81 24.43 33.09 0.03
CA PHE A 81 23.72 33.48 -1.20
C PHE A 81 22.81 32.37 -1.75
N ILE A 82 23.08 31.10 -1.45
CA ILE A 82 22.19 29.98 -1.79
C ILE A 82 20.90 30.09 -0.98
N HIS A 83 21.02 30.34 0.32
CA HIS A 83 19.89 30.49 1.23
C HIS A 83 19.08 31.78 1.00
N GLN A 84 19.72 32.83 0.50
CA GLN A 84 19.09 34.13 0.28
C GLN A 84 18.49 34.28 -1.12
N THR A 85 18.77 33.36 -2.05
CA THR A 85 18.25 33.39 -3.42
C THR A 85 17.36 32.17 -3.63
N ILE A 86 16.06 32.37 -3.36
CA ILE A 86 15.04 31.32 -3.35
C ILE A 86 14.21 31.41 -4.62
N ILE A 87 14.04 30.29 -5.32
CA ILE A 87 13.03 30.11 -6.36
C ILE A 87 11.96 29.21 -5.77
N ASP A 88 10.75 29.75 -5.66
CA ASP A 88 9.62 29.11 -4.99
C ASP A 88 8.51 28.87 -6.03
N GLY A 89 8.18 27.60 -6.27
CA GLY A 89 7.18 27.21 -7.25
C GLY A 89 5.74 27.52 -6.83
N ASN A 90 5.53 28.00 -5.61
CA ASN A 90 4.22 28.42 -5.07
C ASN A 90 3.13 27.35 -5.24
N GLN A 91 3.50 26.08 -5.04
CA GLN A 91 2.66 24.90 -5.16
C GLN A 91 2.03 24.73 -6.56
N ASN A 92 2.77 25.11 -7.60
CA ASN A 92 2.30 25.02 -8.97
C ASN A 92 3.44 24.57 -9.89
N GLY A 93 3.26 23.46 -10.61
CA GLY A 93 4.23 23.00 -11.59
C GLY A 93 5.59 22.61 -11.01
N SER A 94 6.52 22.26 -11.89
CA SER A 94 7.94 22.14 -11.55
C SER A 94 8.55 23.53 -11.31
N VAL A 95 9.38 23.71 -10.28
CA VAL A 95 10.05 25.00 -10.04
C VAL A 95 10.99 25.33 -11.20
N ILE A 96 11.72 24.34 -11.70
CA ILE A 96 12.66 24.48 -12.81
C ILE A 96 12.39 23.41 -13.86
N GLN A 97 12.25 23.83 -15.11
CA GLN A 97 12.19 22.96 -16.28
C GLN A 97 13.42 23.22 -17.15
N LEU A 98 14.27 22.20 -17.28
CA LEU A 98 15.45 22.28 -18.14
C LEU A 98 15.11 21.98 -19.61
N GLY A 99 14.04 21.23 -19.88
CA GLY A 99 13.62 20.83 -21.23
C GLY A 99 14.72 20.06 -21.99
N SER A 100 14.58 19.87 -23.30
CA SER A 100 15.63 19.28 -24.17
C SER A 100 16.82 20.23 -24.40
N ALA A 101 17.31 20.89 -23.35
CA ALA A 101 18.44 21.79 -23.44
C ALA A 101 19.69 21.04 -23.95
N SER A 102 20.29 21.56 -25.01
CA SER A 102 21.53 21.05 -25.60
C SER A 102 22.74 21.32 -24.71
N GLU A 103 23.66 20.35 -24.62
CA GLU A 103 25.02 20.36 -24.03
C GLU A 103 25.37 21.59 -23.16
N ASP A 104 25.52 21.43 -21.84
CA ASP A 104 26.08 22.40 -20.86
C ASP A 104 25.15 23.50 -20.28
N ALA A 105 23.84 23.28 -20.17
CA ALA A 105 23.00 24.18 -19.36
C ALA A 105 23.43 24.11 -17.88
N ARG A 106 23.62 25.26 -17.23
CA ARG A 106 24.13 25.32 -15.83
C ARG A 106 23.16 26.04 -14.91
N LEU A 107 22.84 25.39 -13.79
CA LEU A 107 22.04 25.92 -12.71
C LEU A 107 22.88 25.94 -11.43
N CYS A 108 23.09 27.11 -10.81
CA CYS A 108 24.00 27.20 -9.68
C CYS A 108 23.52 28.11 -8.53
N GLY A 109 23.55 27.58 -7.31
CA GLY A 109 23.52 28.41 -6.11
C GLY A 109 22.14 28.89 -5.65
N PHE A 110 21.10 28.06 -5.77
CA PHE A 110 19.72 28.43 -5.40
C PHE A 110 19.14 27.55 -4.30
N THR A 111 18.20 28.09 -3.53
CA THR A 111 17.19 27.27 -2.84
C THR A 111 15.97 27.11 -3.75
N ILE A 112 15.52 25.87 -3.96
CA ILE A 112 14.45 25.48 -4.89
C ILE A 112 13.40 24.71 -4.09
N GLN A 113 12.18 25.24 -4.02
CA GLN A 113 11.16 24.69 -3.11
C GLN A 113 9.72 24.88 -3.58
N ASN A 114 8.81 24.16 -2.93
CA ASN A 114 7.36 24.28 -3.10
C ASN A 114 6.87 24.05 -4.54
N GLY A 115 7.58 23.26 -5.35
CA GLY A 115 7.04 22.76 -6.62
C GLY A 115 6.12 21.55 -6.42
N THR A 116 5.19 21.34 -7.36
CA THR A 116 4.23 20.20 -7.37
C THR A 116 4.41 19.27 -8.57
N GLY A 117 5.37 19.56 -9.45
CA GLY A 117 5.66 18.77 -10.65
C GLY A 117 4.83 19.21 -11.85
N THR A 118 5.31 18.90 -13.04
CA THR A 118 4.69 19.27 -14.32
C THR A 118 4.11 18.05 -15.00
N ASN A 119 2.97 18.24 -15.67
CA ASN A 119 2.35 17.24 -16.52
C ASN A 119 2.78 17.42 -17.98
N TYR A 120 3.32 16.37 -18.60
CA TYR A 120 3.73 16.35 -20.01
C TYR A 120 2.89 15.42 -20.89
N TRP A 121 2.03 14.58 -20.32
CA TRP A 121 1.17 13.67 -21.07
C TRP A 121 -0.24 14.23 -21.19
N THR A 122 -0.73 14.41 -22.42
CA THR A 122 -1.97 15.17 -22.70
C THR A 122 -3.26 14.49 -22.21
N ASN A 123 -3.19 13.23 -21.76
CA ASN A 123 -4.34 12.44 -21.29
C ASN A 123 -4.20 11.97 -19.83
N ASP A 124 -3.07 12.21 -19.18
CA ASP A 124 -2.75 11.71 -17.83
C ASP A 124 -2.33 12.88 -16.94
N VAL A 125 -2.81 13.02 -15.70
CA VAL A 125 -2.29 14.00 -14.71
C VAL A 125 -1.10 13.41 -13.95
N TYR A 126 -0.08 12.87 -14.64
CA TYR A 126 1.11 12.33 -13.99
C TYR A 126 2.19 13.41 -13.81
N LEU A 127 2.36 13.90 -12.57
CA LEU A 127 3.23 15.04 -12.25
C LEU A 127 4.66 14.59 -11.97
N LEU A 128 5.61 15.13 -12.73
CA LEU A 128 7.04 14.81 -12.60
C LEU A 128 7.87 16.03 -12.21
N GLY A 129 8.93 15.78 -11.41
CA GLY A 129 9.99 16.76 -11.18
C GLY A 129 9.50 17.97 -10.38
N GLY A 130 9.16 17.81 -9.10
CA GLY A 130 8.63 18.89 -8.26
C GLY A 130 9.56 20.11 -8.23
N GLY A 131 10.79 19.91 -7.75
CA GLY A 131 11.84 20.93 -7.80
C GLY A 131 12.36 21.12 -9.22
N ILE A 132 12.92 20.07 -9.80
CA ILE A 132 13.56 20.12 -11.12
C ILE A 132 13.02 19.01 -12.01
N TYR A 133 12.50 19.39 -13.18
CA TYR A 133 12.21 18.48 -14.27
C TYR A 133 13.28 18.60 -15.36
N SER A 134 13.92 17.48 -15.67
CA SER A 134 14.98 17.36 -16.67
C SER A 134 14.60 16.31 -17.70
N ALA A 135 14.32 16.72 -18.94
CA ALA A 135 13.93 15.81 -20.03
C ALA A 135 14.86 15.95 -21.24
N ASN A 136 15.60 14.89 -21.59
CA ASN A 136 16.56 14.91 -22.70
C ASN A 136 17.57 16.06 -22.63
N SER A 137 18.03 16.38 -21.43
CA SER A 137 18.96 17.49 -21.16
C SER A 137 20.34 16.97 -20.83
N ASP A 138 21.37 17.71 -21.24
CA ASP A 138 22.71 17.61 -20.62
C ASP A 138 22.95 18.85 -19.75
N ALA A 139 22.76 18.69 -18.44
CA ALA A 139 22.71 19.82 -17.50
C ALA A 139 23.59 19.62 -16.26
N GLN A 140 24.18 20.72 -15.80
CA GLN A 140 24.99 20.78 -14.59
C GLN A 140 24.21 21.53 -13.50
N ILE A 141 23.92 20.85 -12.40
CA ILE A 141 23.23 21.39 -11.24
C ILE A 141 24.23 21.43 -10.09
N GLU A 142 24.53 22.65 -9.62
CA GLU A 142 25.65 22.89 -8.73
C GLU A 142 25.24 23.72 -7.51
N HIS A 143 25.57 23.25 -6.30
CA HIS A 143 25.36 23.98 -5.06
C HIS A 143 23.93 24.51 -4.87
N CYS A 144 22.94 23.69 -5.24
CA CYS A 144 21.53 23.99 -5.01
C CYS A 144 21.01 23.26 -3.78
N ILE A 145 20.08 23.89 -3.05
CA ILE A 145 19.26 23.25 -2.01
C ILE A 145 17.90 22.98 -2.62
N ILE A 146 17.53 21.72 -2.79
CA ILE A 146 16.27 21.28 -3.39
C ILE A 146 15.44 20.62 -2.29
N GLN A 147 14.38 21.28 -1.84
CA GLN A 147 13.66 20.89 -0.63
C GLN A 147 12.17 21.19 -0.67
N GLU A 148 11.38 20.48 0.14
CA GLU A 148 9.95 20.75 0.34
C GLU A 148 9.19 20.79 -1.00
N ASN A 149 9.60 19.94 -1.95
CA ASN A 149 8.91 19.77 -3.22
C ASN A 149 8.07 18.49 -3.19
N PHE A 150 6.98 18.53 -3.96
CA PHE A 150 6.01 17.46 -4.14
C PHE A 150 5.89 17.09 -5.61
N ALA A 151 5.61 15.83 -5.91
CA ALA A 151 5.29 15.32 -7.25
C ALA A 151 4.77 13.87 -7.13
N HIS A 152 4.34 13.27 -8.23
CA HIS A 152 4.08 11.83 -8.26
C HIS A 152 5.39 11.04 -8.32
N ALA A 153 6.37 11.53 -9.07
CA ALA A 153 7.72 10.96 -9.09
C ALA A 153 8.82 12.01 -9.27
N GLY A 154 9.98 11.77 -8.63
CA GLY A 154 11.13 12.66 -8.73
C GLY A 154 10.88 14.03 -8.11
N SER A 155 10.33 14.08 -6.90
CA SER A 155 9.86 15.33 -6.30
C SER A 155 10.97 16.35 -6.11
N GLY A 156 12.19 15.93 -5.73
CA GLY A 156 13.35 16.81 -5.82
C GLY A 156 13.78 17.00 -7.28
N ILE A 157 14.24 15.93 -7.91
CA ILE A 157 14.70 15.92 -9.30
C ILE A 157 14.08 14.73 -10.05
N CYS A 158 13.50 14.97 -11.21
CA CYS A 158 13.15 13.93 -12.17
C CYS A 158 14.09 14.01 -13.39
N ALA A 159 14.92 12.99 -13.58
CA ALA A 159 15.73 12.78 -14.77
C ALA A 159 14.98 11.83 -15.70
N SER A 160 14.46 12.35 -16.80
CA SER A 160 13.62 11.63 -17.75
C SER A 160 14.15 11.75 -19.18
N THR A 161 13.79 10.79 -20.01
CA THR A 161 14.04 10.81 -21.45
C THR A 161 12.67 10.79 -22.14
N GLU A 162 12.40 11.76 -23.01
CA GLU A 162 11.18 11.78 -23.83
C GLU A 162 11.58 11.46 -25.28
N TYR A 163 11.23 10.27 -25.78
CA TYR A 163 11.45 9.85 -27.18
C TYR A 163 12.91 9.92 -27.69
N GLN A 164 13.65 8.82 -27.56
CA GLN A 164 14.96 8.60 -28.24
C GLN A 164 16.00 9.72 -28.00
N GLY A 165 16.27 10.04 -26.73
CA GLY A 165 17.37 10.92 -26.33
C GLY A 165 18.00 10.45 -25.02
N ASP A 166 19.25 10.87 -24.78
CA ASP A 166 19.95 10.63 -23.52
C ASP A 166 19.72 11.85 -22.60
N ALA A 167 19.31 11.61 -21.36
CA ALA A 167 19.31 12.65 -20.32
C ALA A 167 20.53 12.44 -19.43
N CYS A 168 21.40 13.43 -19.38
CA CYS A 168 22.63 13.43 -18.61
C CYS A 168 22.58 14.59 -17.60
N ILE A 169 22.52 14.28 -16.32
CA ILE A 169 22.59 15.31 -15.27
C ILE A 169 23.89 15.14 -14.50
N THR A 170 24.65 16.20 -14.35
CA THR A 170 25.78 16.25 -13.42
C THR A 170 25.39 17.01 -12.16
N LEU A 171 25.53 16.37 -11.00
CA LEU A 171 25.25 16.96 -9.69
C LEU A 171 26.55 17.24 -8.93
N LYS A 172 26.73 18.48 -8.46
CA LYS A 172 27.89 18.90 -7.66
C LYS A 172 27.43 19.69 -6.43
N GLY A 173 27.89 19.31 -5.24
CA GLY A 173 27.69 20.07 -4.00
C GLY A 173 26.22 20.38 -3.65
N CYS A 174 25.26 19.65 -4.22
CA CYS A 174 23.83 19.90 -4.02
C CYS A 174 23.34 19.26 -2.72
N THR A 175 22.28 19.82 -2.14
CA THR A 175 21.55 19.22 -1.02
C THR A 175 20.10 18.96 -1.43
N ILE A 176 19.68 17.70 -1.45
CA ILE A 176 18.34 17.26 -1.85
C ILE A 176 17.67 16.60 -0.64
N ARG A 177 16.70 17.28 -0.03
CA ARG A 177 16.13 16.82 1.25
C ARG A 177 14.68 17.19 1.43
N ASN A 178 13.96 16.43 2.26
CA ASN A 178 12.57 16.73 2.61
C ASN A 178 11.66 16.90 1.37
N ASN A 179 11.94 16.19 0.29
CA ASN A 179 11.06 16.13 -0.86
C ASN A 179 10.21 14.87 -0.75
N TYR A 180 8.95 14.96 -1.18
CA TYR A 180 7.97 13.89 -1.00
C TYR A 180 7.33 13.52 -2.34
N ALA A 181 7.50 12.27 -2.77
CA ALA A 181 6.89 11.71 -3.97
C ALA A 181 5.79 10.71 -3.60
N GLN A 182 4.63 10.76 -4.26
CA GLN A 182 3.58 9.77 -4.00
C GLN A 182 3.95 8.36 -4.46
N ILE A 183 4.73 8.22 -5.54
CA ILE A 183 5.03 6.91 -6.13
C ILE A 183 6.50 6.55 -5.95
N LYS A 184 7.43 7.34 -6.49
CA LYS A 184 8.85 6.94 -6.53
C LYS A 184 9.84 8.09 -6.57
N GLY A 185 11.00 7.90 -5.94
CA GLY A 185 12.12 8.83 -6.00
C GLY A 185 11.76 10.18 -5.38
N GLY A 186 11.63 10.23 -4.05
CA GLY A 186 11.33 11.47 -3.33
C GLY A 186 12.42 12.51 -3.57
N GLY A 187 13.69 12.10 -3.42
CA GLY A 187 14.85 12.91 -3.77
C GLY A 187 15.07 12.96 -5.28
N ILE A 188 15.45 11.83 -5.89
CA ILE A 188 15.76 11.71 -7.32
C ILE A 188 15.03 10.52 -7.93
N ASN A 189 14.34 10.73 -9.05
CA ASN A 189 13.85 9.67 -9.92
C ASN A 189 14.65 9.67 -11.24
N ILE A 190 15.19 8.51 -11.61
CA ILE A 190 16.00 8.31 -12.81
C ILE A 190 15.27 7.33 -13.74
N SER A 191 14.85 7.78 -14.92
CA SER A 191 14.24 6.93 -15.95
C SER A 191 15.23 5.91 -16.50
N ALA A 192 14.74 4.87 -17.19
CA ALA A 192 15.55 3.75 -17.65
C ALA A 192 16.75 4.20 -18.51
N ASP A 193 16.55 5.19 -19.38
CA ASP A 193 17.58 5.68 -20.31
C ASP A 193 18.30 6.96 -19.82
N ALA A 194 17.99 7.44 -18.61
CA ALA A 194 18.67 8.60 -18.03
C ALA A 194 19.93 8.18 -17.26
N ILE A 195 20.92 9.08 -17.24
CA ILE A 195 22.17 8.95 -16.50
C ILE A 195 22.34 10.16 -15.59
N VAL A 196 22.65 9.91 -14.32
CA VAL A 196 23.00 10.95 -13.35
C VAL A 196 24.43 10.70 -12.89
N PHE A 197 25.29 11.70 -13.06
CA PHE A 197 26.67 11.72 -12.61
C PHE A 197 26.77 12.50 -11.31
N PHE A 198 27.37 11.87 -10.30
CA PHE A 198 27.73 12.51 -9.03
C PHE A 198 29.21 12.89 -9.07
N ASP A 199 29.51 14.15 -8.79
CA ASP A 199 30.89 14.62 -8.71
C ASP A 199 31.62 13.97 -7.52
N ASN A 200 32.89 13.59 -7.72
CA ASN A 200 33.67 12.86 -6.72
C ASN A 200 34.43 13.77 -5.75
N ASP A 201 34.59 15.05 -6.09
CA ASP A 201 35.32 16.03 -5.30
C ASP A 201 34.34 16.94 -4.53
N ASP A 202 33.24 17.34 -5.17
CA ASP A 202 32.19 18.18 -4.60
C ASP A 202 30.91 17.38 -4.36
N LEU A 203 30.93 16.63 -3.26
CA LEU A 203 29.92 15.62 -2.97
C LEU A 203 28.54 16.22 -2.65
N CYS A 204 27.50 15.59 -3.18
CA CYS A 204 26.11 15.94 -2.88
C CYS A 204 25.65 15.38 -1.53
N ASN A 205 24.53 15.89 -1.02
CA ASN A 205 23.83 15.41 0.15
C ASN A 205 22.39 15.04 -0.24
N ILE A 206 21.92 13.84 0.10
CA ILE A 206 20.58 13.38 -0.26
C ILE A 206 19.97 12.64 0.92
N TYR A 207 19.01 13.23 1.62
CA TYR A 207 18.49 12.62 2.85
C TYR A 207 17.08 13.10 3.22
N ASN A 208 16.39 12.33 4.05
CA ASN A 208 15.06 12.64 4.58
C ASN A 208 14.03 12.96 3.49
N ASN A 209 14.21 12.41 2.29
CA ASN A 209 13.17 12.41 1.28
C ASN A 209 12.24 11.22 1.53
N TYR A 210 11.03 11.25 0.99
CA TYR A 210 10.06 10.17 1.18
C TYR A 210 9.36 9.82 -0.12
N ALA A 211 9.16 8.53 -0.38
CA ALA A 211 8.39 8.05 -1.51
C ALA A 211 7.81 6.65 -1.28
N GLY A 212 6.82 6.28 -2.09
CA GLY A 212 6.28 4.91 -2.14
C GLY A 212 7.30 3.84 -2.56
N SER A 213 8.38 4.22 -3.25
CA SER A 213 9.53 3.36 -3.59
C SER A 213 10.79 4.21 -3.80
N GLY A 214 11.93 3.80 -3.24
CA GLY A 214 13.20 4.52 -3.34
C GLY A 214 13.11 5.97 -2.84
N CYS A 215 12.95 6.17 -1.53
CA CYS A 215 12.72 7.46 -0.88
C CYS A 215 13.73 8.54 -1.30
N ASP A 216 15.02 8.25 -1.25
CA ASP A 216 16.05 9.19 -1.66
C ASP A 216 16.37 9.09 -3.15
N ILE A 217 16.55 7.87 -3.66
CA ILE A 217 16.85 7.63 -5.07
C ILE A 217 16.05 6.42 -5.58
N TYR A 218 15.36 6.61 -6.70
CA TYR A 218 14.77 5.54 -7.48
C TYR A 218 15.41 5.51 -8.87
N ARG A 219 15.93 4.35 -9.28
CA ARG A 219 16.45 4.08 -10.63
C ARG A 219 15.60 3.01 -11.30
N ALA A 220 14.85 3.41 -12.34
CA ALA A 220 14.21 2.45 -13.24
C ALA A 220 15.28 1.66 -14.00
N SER A 221 14.95 0.54 -14.65
CA SER A 221 15.89 -0.16 -15.53
C SER A 221 15.18 -0.83 -16.70
N ASN A 222 15.88 -0.95 -17.82
CA ASN A 222 15.56 -1.79 -18.96
C ASN A 222 16.79 -2.63 -19.36
N GLU A 223 16.69 -3.42 -20.43
CA GLU A 223 17.75 -4.34 -20.88
C GLU A 223 19.08 -3.64 -21.23
N ASP A 224 19.03 -2.36 -21.62
CA ASP A 224 20.21 -1.58 -22.06
C ASP A 224 20.79 -0.70 -20.95
N SER A 225 20.09 -0.56 -19.82
CA SER A 225 20.47 0.31 -18.71
C SER A 225 21.83 -0.05 -18.12
N GLN A 226 22.70 0.95 -17.91
CA GLN A 226 24.01 0.78 -17.28
C GLN A 226 23.99 1.21 -15.80
N PRO A 227 24.72 0.51 -14.91
CA PRO A 227 24.86 0.90 -13.51
C PRO A 227 25.50 2.29 -13.37
N ILE A 228 25.09 3.03 -12.34
CA ILE A 228 25.68 4.33 -11.98
C ILE A 228 26.57 4.22 -10.73
N ALA A 229 27.43 5.22 -10.53
CA ALA A 229 28.20 5.38 -9.30
C ALA A 229 27.60 6.52 -8.46
N VAL A 230 27.02 6.17 -7.32
CA VAL A 230 26.48 7.12 -6.35
C VAL A 230 27.50 7.27 -5.22
N TYR A 231 28.24 8.37 -5.26
CA TYR A 231 29.16 8.77 -4.20
C TYR A 231 28.73 10.14 -3.67
N VAL A 232 28.33 10.18 -2.39
CA VAL A 232 27.72 11.35 -1.75
C VAL A 232 28.35 11.63 -0.39
N ASP A 233 28.25 12.84 0.12
CA ASP A 233 28.73 13.18 1.46
C ASP A 233 27.77 12.59 2.49
N THR A 234 26.53 13.06 2.49
CA THR A 234 25.52 12.63 3.46
C THR A 234 24.36 11.92 2.76
N PHE A 235 23.97 10.76 3.26
CA PHE A 235 22.75 10.05 2.85
C PHE A 235 21.76 9.87 4.03
N SER A 236 20.53 9.38 3.80
CA SER A 236 19.62 9.08 4.92
C SER A 236 20.23 8.04 5.85
N VAL A 237 20.71 6.91 5.31
CA VAL A 237 21.36 5.83 6.07
C VAL A 237 22.70 5.45 5.44
N MET A 238 23.62 4.90 6.24
CA MET A 238 24.97 4.55 5.77
C MET A 238 24.98 3.41 4.74
N GLN A 239 24.04 2.47 4.87
CA GLN A 239 23.88 1.32 3.97
C GLN A 239 22.41 1.22 3.56
N PRO A 240 22.01 1.87 2.45
CA PRO A 240 20.62 1.89 2.04
C PRO A 240 20.19 0.55 1.44
N GLY A 241 19.02 0.07 1.86
CA GLY A 241 18.24 -0.91 1.11
C GLY A 241 17.31 -0.23 0.09
N SER A 242 16.46 -1.03 -0.57
CA SER A 242 15.48 -0.59 -1.58
C SER A 242 14.56 0.54 -1.11
N PHE A 243 14.25 0.59 0.20
CA PHE A 243 13.45 1.67 0.78
C PHE A 243 14.05 3.06 0.52
N PHE A 244 15.38 3.22 0.64
CA PHE A 244 16.04 4.51 0.43
C PHE A 244 16.64 4.64 -0.98
N PHE A 245 17.27 3.58 -1.47
CA PHE A 245 17.88 3.53 -2.79
C PHE A 245 17.40 2.29 -3.53
N LYS A 246 16.41 2.47 -4.42
CA LYS A 246 15.90 1.41 -5.29
C LYS A 246 16.71 1.38 -6.59
N ASP A 247 17.42 0.28 -6.81
CA ASP A 247 18.20 -0.02 -8.01
C ASP A 247 18.19 -1.54 -8.26
N THR A 248 17.94 -1.93 -9.51
CA THR A 248 17.79 -3.34 -9.94
C THR A 248 18.93 -3.82 -10.85
N ILE A 249 19.88 -2.95 -11.17
CA ILE A 249 20.95 -3.22 -12.15
C ILE A 249 22.35 -3.25 -11.54
N GLY A 250 22.48 -3.05 -10.22
CA GLY A 250 23.74 -3.22 -9.49
C GLY A 250 24.61 -1.96 -9.48
N SER A 251 23.99 -0.79 -9.37
CA SER A 251 24.67 0.50 -9.17
C SER A 251 25.52 0.48 -7.90
N SER A 252 26.68 1.14 -7.95
CA SER A 252 27.57 1.25 -6.79
C SER A 252 27.16 2.41 -5.89
N PHE A 253 27.23 2.22 -4.58
CA PHE A 253 26.84 3.22 -3.60
C PHE A 253 27.90 3.36 -2.50
N SER A 254 28.21 4.60 -2.11
CA SER A 254 28.91 4.91 -0.87
C SER A 254 28.58 6.33 -0.39
N CYS A 255 28.54 6.52 0.93
CA CYS A 255 28.41 7.83 1.56
C CYS A 255 29.41 8.02 2.71
N LEU A 256 29.71 9.27 3.07
CA LEU A 256 30.61 9.60 4.18
C LEU A 256 29.87 9.70 5.52
N ASN A 257 28.63 10.17 5.50
CA ASN A 257 27.81 10.48 6.66
C ASN A 257 26.37 9.96 6.46
N ALA A 258 25.67 9.72 7.56
CA ALA A 258 24.25 9.37 7.57
C ALA A 258 23.44 10.35 8.45
N LYS A 259 22.17 10.59 8.13
CA LYS A 259 21.25 11.36 8.98
C LYS A 259 20.48 10.51 9.98
N ILE A 260 20.24 9.26 9.64
CA ILE A 260 19.43 8.31 10.38
C ILE A 260 20.32 7.14 10.79
N GLU A 261 20.31 6.84 12.08
CA GLU A 261 20.84 5.59 12.61
C GLU A 261 19.68 4.59 12.74
N PRO A 262 19.66 3.48 11.98
CA PRO A 262 18.56 2.53 12.02
C PRO A 262 18.36 1.91 13.41
N VAL A 263 17.10 1.78 13.83
CA VAL A 263 16.69 1.23 15.12
C VAL A 263 16.35 -0.25 14.98
N ASP A 264 17.14 -1.12 15.59
CA ASP A 264 16.91 -2.57 15.65
C ASP A 264 16.04 -2.95 16.86
N ASN A 265 14.78 -2.53 16.83
CA ASN A 265 13.79 -2.84 17.86
C ASN A 265 12.38 -2.68 17.31
N ASP A 266 11.41 -3.21 18.05
CA ASP A 266 10.02 -2.84 17.87
C ASP A 266 9.84 -1.33 18.16
N LEU A 267 8.93 -0.70 17.43
CA LEU A 267 8.60 0.71 17.59
C LEU A 267 7.13 0.89 17.96
N TYR A 268 6.86 1.92 18.75
CA TYR A 268 5.51 2.29 19.19
C TYR A 268 5.13 3.64 18.60
N VAL A 269 3.96 3.68 17.96
CA VAL A 269 3.40 4.87 17.33
C VAL A 269 2.04 5.15 17.96
N SER A 270 1.75 6.43 18.21
CA SER A 270 0.47 6.87 18.75
C SER A 270 0.05 8.16 18.07
N SER A 271 -1.26 8.32 17.85
CA SER A 271 -1.84 9.56 17.31
C SER A 271 -1.54 10.82 18.16
N LEU A 272 -1.17 10.62 19.43
CA LEU A 272 -0.75 11.67 20.36
C LEU A 272 0.78 11.75 20.56
N GLY A 273 1.55 10.97 19.81
CA GLY A 273 3.01 10.88 19.92
C GLY A 273 3.76 12.07 19.34
N ASP A 274 5.09 11.97 19.35
CA ASP A 274 6.02 12.96 18.77
C ASP A 274 7.18 12.22 18.09
N ASN A 275 7.52 12.58 16.84
CA ASN A 275 8.65 11.99 16.13
C ASN A 275 10.02 12.37 16.72
N ALA A 276 10.07 13.29 17.68
CA ALA A 276 11.26 13.54 18.49
C ALA A 276 11.46 12.49 19.61
N ASN A 277 10.45 11.67 19.90
CA ASN A 277 10.54 10.59 20.89
C ASN A 277 11.39 9.42 20.38
N SER A 278 11.79 8.55 21.31
CA SER A 278 12.58 7.37 20.96
C SER A 278 11.80 6.31 20.18
N GLY A 279 10.49 6.22 20.39
CA GLY A 279 9.64 5.16 19.82
C GLY A 279 9.84 3.80 20.47
N LEU A 280 10.69 3.66 21.49
CA LEU A 280 11.05 2.38 22.10
C LEU A 280 10.09 1.93 23.21
N SER A 281 9.08 2.75 23.54
CA SER A 281 8.07 2.44 24.54
C SER A 281 6.79 3.24 24.33
N TYR A 282 5.68 2.81 24.95
CA TYR A 282 4.41 3.54 24.97
C TYR A 282 4.45 4.89 25.69
N ASP A 283 5.44 5.13 26.55
CA ASP A 283 5.60 6.42 27.24
C ASP A 283 6.29 7.47 26.36
N GLU A 284 7.01 7.02 25.32
CA GLU A 284 7.71 7.85 24.34
C GLU A 284 7.38 7.38 22.90
N PRO A 285 6.09 7.39 22.48
CA PRO A 285 5.71 6.90 21.17
C PRO A 285 6.04 7.92 20.08
N LEU A 286 6.38 7.41 18.89
CA LEU A 286 6.46 8.22 17.68
C LEU A 286 5.05 8.71 17.29
N LYS A 287 4.99 9.75 16.45
CA LYS A 287 3.73 10.31 15.96
C LYS A 287 3.24 9.62 14.69
N THR A 288 4.14 9.39 13.74
CA THR A 288 3.77 8.92 12.38
C THR A 288 4.35 7.55 12.05
N ILE A 289 3.59 6.78 11.29
CA ILE A 289 3.95 5.46 10.78
C ILE A 289 5.07 5.60 9.73
N SER A 290 4.97 6.59 8.84
CA SER A 290 5.99 6.93 7.83
C SER A 290 7.37 7.23 8.44
N TYR A 291 7.41 7.92 9.58
CA TYR A 291 8.67 8.16 10.29
C TYR A 291 9.21 6.90 10.94
N ALA A 292 8.34 6.11 11.59
CA ALA A 292 8.72 4.81 12.14
C ALA A 292 9.31 3.89 11.05
N MET A 293 8.70 3.84 9.86
CA MET A 293 9.21 3.11 8.70
C MET A 293 10.58 3.61 8.24
N SER A 294 10.84 4.91 8.35
CA SER A 294 12.13 5.51 7.96
C SER A 294 13.26 5.16 8.93
N ILE A 295 12.97 4.94 10.21
CA ILE A 295 14.04 4.68 11.20
C ILE A 295 14.18 3.22 11.58
N ILE A 296 13.14 2.39 11.43
CA ILE A 296 13.21 0.98 11.83
C ILE A 296 14.21 0.21 10.96
N LYS A 297 14.94 -0.71 11.58
CA LYS A 297 15.82 -1.61 10.85
C LYS A 297 15.00 -2.74 10.23
N SER A 298 15.26 -2.99 8.96
CA SER A 298 14.68 -4.06 8.15
C SER A 298 15.84 -4.98 7.73
N ASP A 299 15.83 -6.21 8.23
CA ASP A 299 16.73 -7.26 7.79
C ASP A 299 16.13 -8.65 8.06
N SER A 300 16.62 -9.67 7.36
CA SER A 300 16.09 -11.04 7.45
C SER A 300 16.38 -11.76 8.77
N MET A 301 17.17 -11.16 9.66
CA MET A 301 17.53 -11.70 10.96
C MET A 301 16.68 -11.10 12.10
N SER A 302 15.98 -10.00 11.84
CA SER A 302 15.21 -9.21 12.81
C SER A 302 13.85 -8.83 12.22
N ASN A 303 12.79 -9.53 12.65
CA ASN A 303 11.41 -9.22 12.27
C ASN A 303 10.80 -8.22 13.25
N ASN A 304 11.23 -6.96 13.16
CA ASN A 304 10.72 -5.90 14.03
C ASN A 304 9.26 -5.54 13.69
N THR A 305 8.50 -5.12 14.69
CA THR A 305 7.10 -4.72 14.56
C THR A 305 6.89 -3.26 14.94
N ILE A 306 6.11 -2.54 14.13
CA ILE A 306 5.57 -1.22 14.47
C ILE A 306 4.19 -1.43 15.09
N TYR A 307 4.05 -1.14 16.38
CA TYR A 307 2.78 -1.19 17.10
C TYR A 307 2.10 0.18 17.05
N LEU A 308 0.83 0.18 16.64
CA LEU A 308 -0.01 1.37 16.58
C LEU A 308 -1.00 1.36 17.75
N ASP A 309 -1.02 2.45 18.51
CA ASP A 309 -2.04 2.69 19.53
C ASP A 309 -3.40 2.97 18.87
N GLU A 310 -4.47 2.98 19.68
CA GLU A 310 -5.78 3.44 19.22
C GLU A 310 -5.71 4.88 18.68
N GLY A 311 -6.45 5.16 17.62
CA GLY A 311 -6.51 6.49 17.04
C GLY A 311 -6.69 6.53 15.53
N LEU A 312 -6.88 7.75 15.06
CA LEU A 312 -6.94 8.11 13.65
C LEU A 312 -5.56 8.57 13.18
N TYR A 313 -5.03 7.89 12.17
CA TYR A 313 -3.76 8.23 11.51
C TYR A 313 -4.11 8.77 10.13
N SER A 314 -3.85 10.05 9.90
CA SER A 314 -4.16 10.75 8.66
C SER A 314 -3.25 11.95 8.48
N VAL A 315 -3.27 12.56 7.29
CA VAL A 315 -2.52 13.81 7.04
C VAL A 315 -2.96 14.90 8.01
N SER A 316 -4.27 15.12 8.19
CA SER A 316 -4.76 16.19 9.07
C SER A 316 -4.69 15.88 10.57
N ALA A 317 -4.75 14.60 10.95
CA ALA A 317 -4.74 14.19 12.36
C ALA A 317 -3.32 14.05 12.92
N THR A 318 -2.41 13.40 12.19
CA THR A 318 -1.09 13.01 12.69
C THR A 318 0.07 13.55 11.87
N GLU A 319 -0.19 14.29 10.78
CA GLU A 319 0.82 14.66 9.77
C GLU A 319 1.42 13.43 9.08
N GLU A 320 0.61 12.37 8.93
CA GLU A 320 1.03 11.14 8.25
C GLU A 320 1.39 11.41 6.79
N ILE A 321 2.35 10.66 6.26
CA ILE A 321 2.73 10.73 4.85
C ILE A 321 2.33 9.41 4.18
N TYR A 322 1.37 9.50 3.27
CA TYR A 322 0.90 8.36 2.48
C TYR A 322 1.50 8.35 1.07
N PRO A 323 1.65 7.20 0.39
CA PRO A 323 1.45 5.86 0.94
C PRO A 323 2.50 5.54 2.01
N ILE A 324 2.14 4.68 2.98
CA ILE A 324 3.13 4.04 3.85
C ILE A 324 3.92 3.07 2.97
N ASN A 325 5.19 3.40 2.75
CA ASN A 325 6.12 2.53 2.05
C ASN A 325 6.51 1.39 2.99
N LEU A 326 5.96 0.20 2.74
CA LEU A 326 6.22 -0.99 3.52
C LEU A 326 7.69 -1.41 3.36
N ARG A 327 8.19 -2.27 4.25
CA ARG A 327 9.57 -2.74 4.20
C ARG A 327 9.61 -4.25 4.43
N ASP A 328 10.58 -4.90 3.80
CA ASP A 328 10.90 -6.31 4.04
C ASP A 328 11.07 -6.55 5.54
N HIS A 329 10.57 -7.67 6.06
CA HIS A 329 10.75 -8.05 7.46
C HIS A 329 10.19 -7.09 8.53
N VAL A 330 9.41 -6.07 8.16
CA VAL A 330 8.80 -5.12 9.11
C VAL A 330 7.30 -5.32 9.15
N SER A 331 6.79 -5.74 10.31
CA SER A 331 5.35 -5.92 10.52
C SER A 331 4.68 -4.65 11.07
N ILE A 332 3.39 -4.48 10.81
CA ILE A 332 2.55 -3.45 11.43
C ILE A 332 1.41 -4.13 12.18
N GLN A 333 1.21 -3.73 13.43
CA GLN A 333 0.12 -4.21 14.26
C GLN A 333 -0.61 -3.05 14.92
N GLY A 334 -1.91 -2.92 14.65
CA GLY A 334 -2.78 -2.00 15.36
C GLY A 334 -3.29 -2.56 16.69
N SER A 335 -4.04 -1.73 17.41
CA SER A 335 -4.67 -2.11 18.68
C SER A 335 -6.00 -2.87 18.48
N GLY A 336 -6.53 -2.85 17.26
CA GLY A 336 -7.74 -3.56 16.86
C GLY A 336 -8.38 -2.91 15.63
N ILE A 337 -9.20 -3.70 14.93
CA ILE A 337 -9.81 -3.32 13.65
C ILE A 337 -10.70 -2.08 13.75
N ASN A 338 -11.33 -1.80 14.91
CA ASN A 338 -12.18 -0.64 15.12
C ASN A 338 -11.47 0.49 15.90
N GLU A 339 -10.27 0.22 16.40
CA GLU A 339 -9.52 1.07 17.32
C GLU A 339 -8.41 1.84 16.60
N THR A 340 -7.77 1.21 15.62
CA THR A 340 -6.71 1.80 14.81
C THR A 340 -7.21 2.03 13.39
N ILE A 341 -7.29 3.30 12.97
CA ILE A 341 -7.83 3.70 11.68
C ILE A 341 -6.77 4.47 10.88
N LEU A 342 -6.42 3.95 9.72
CA LEU A 342 -5.61 4.64 8.71
C LEU A 342 -6.56 5.27 7.69
N ASP A 343 -6.54 6.60 7.60
CA ASP A 343 -7.51 7.36 6.80
C ASP A 343 -6.80 8.23 5.75
N GLY A 344 -7.13 7.97 4.48
CA GLY A 344 -6.54 8.66 3.33
C GLY A 344 -7.16 10.01 3.02
N GLU A 345 -8.25 10.38 3.69
CA GLU A 345 -8.99 11.64 3.51
C GLU A 345 -9.40 11.92 2.05
N TYR A 346 -9.54 10.85 1.26
CA TYR A 346 -9.77 10.85 -0.18
C TYR A 346 -8.69 11.60 -0.98
N ASN A 347 -7.43 11.56 -0.54
CA ASN A 347 -6.32 12.27 -1.19
C ASN A 347 -5.08 11.41 -1.49
N SER A 348 -5.07 10.13 -1.15
CA SER A 348 -3.88 9.29 -1.27
C SER A 348 -4.18 7.81 -1.38
N ASN A 349 -3.29 7.07 -2.03
CA ASN A 349 -3.11 5.62 -1.79
C ASN A 349 -2.50 5.40 -0.41
N LEU A 350 -2.84 4.30 0.27
CA LEU A 350 -2.53 4.15 1.69
C LEU A 350 -1.33 3.25 2.00
N LEU A 351 -1.21 2.05 1.42
CA LEU A 351 -0.15 1.10 1.78
C LEU A 351 0.52 0.52 0.52
N PHE A 352 1.82 0.81 0.33
CA PHE A 352 2.60 0.38 -0.84
C PHE A 352 3.75 -0.55 -0.44
N GLY A 353 3.74 -1.76 -0.97
CA GLY A 353 4.82 -2.74 -0.88
C GLY A 353 5.19 -3.31 -2.25
N TRP A 354 5.38 -2.42 -3.24
CA TRP A 354 5.52 -2.76 -4.67
C TRP A 354 6.90 -3.34 -5.05
N ASP A 355 7.82 -3.42 -4.11
CA ASP A 355 9.24 -3.60 -4.44
C ASP A 355 10.00 -4.39 -3.37
N ASN A 356 9.23 -5.02 -2.49
CA ASN A 356 9.66 -5.58 -1.22
C ASN A 356 9.66 -7.10 -1.32
N GLU A 357 10.84 -7.70 -1.21
CA GLU A 357 10.96 -9.13 -1.05
C GLU A 357 10.96 -9.46 0.45
N ILE A 358 9.94 -10.24 0.90
CA ILE A 358 10.00 -11.20 2.02
C ILE A 358 9.35 -10.77 3.38
N ASN A 359 8.45 -11.63 3.88
CA ASN A 359 8.00 -11.84 5.27
C ASN A 359 7.60 -10.60 6.10
N TYR A 360 6.32 -10.20 6.06
CA TYR A 360 5.76 -9.32 7.08
C TYR A 360 4.31 -9.68 7.39
N THR A 361 3.82 -9.18 8.54
CA THR A 361 2.40 -9.21 8.87
C THR A 361 1.84 -7.80 8.96
N LEU A 362 0.66 -7.61 8.38
CA LEU A 362 -0.21 -6.49 8.65
C LEU A 362 -1.41 -7.01 9.45
N ARG A 363 -1.71 -6.40 10.60
CA ARG A 363 -2.84 -6.85 11.40
C ARG A 363 -3.50 -5.78 12.27
N ASP A 364 -4.78 -6.03 12.59
CA ASP A 364 -5.53 -5.32 13.64
C ASP A 364 -5.78 -3.82 13.38
N PHE A 365 -6.21 -3.45 12.17
CA PHE A 365 -6.58 -2.06 11.84
C PHE A 365 -7.57 -1.93 10.66
N THR A 366 -8.21 -0.78 10.55
CA THR A 366 -9.02 -0.37 9.39
C THR A 366 -8.23 0.57 8.48
N VAL A 367 -8.44 0.43 7.17
CA VAL A 367 -7.98 1.34 6.13
C VAL A 367 -9.21 1.89 5.40
N GLN A 368 -9.35 3.22 5.39
CA GLN A 368 -10.55 3.87 4.84
C GLN A 368 -10.26 5.17 4.10
N HIS A 369 -11.26 5.60 3.31
CA HIS A 369 -11.25 6.87 2.58
C HIS A 369 -9.97 7.07 1.75
N SER A 370 -9.42 6.00 1.17
CA SER A 370 -8.45 6.14 0.09
C SER A 370 -9.17 6.70 -1.13
N ASP A 371 -8.54 7.62 -1.86
CA ASP A 371 -8.94 7.93 -3.24
C ASP A 371 -7.72 7.70 -4.13
N ASN A 372 -7.70 6.53 -4.74
CA ASN A 372 -6.57 6.07 -5.53
C ASN A 372 -6.64 6.71 -6.92
N PHE A 373 -6.34 8.01 -6.96
CA PHE A 373 -6.10 8.74 -8.19
C PHE A 373 -4.64 8.52 -8.59
N CYS A 374 -4.29 7.36 -9.19
CA CYS A 374 -2.93 7.19 -9.68
C CYS A 374 -2.72 6.39 -10.97
N TYR A 375 -1.85 6.99 -11.78
CA TYR A 375 -1.23 6.67 -13.07
C TYR A 375 -0.40 5.39 -13.11
N LEU A 376 -0.65 4.50 -12.18
CA LEU A 376 -0.13 3.13 -12.25
C LEU A 376 -1.10 2.37 -13.15
N ASP A 377 -0.63 1.41 -13.93
CA ASP A 377 -1.54 0.56 -14.72
C ASP A 377 -2.65 -0.04 -13.84
N HIS A 378 -2.39 -0.18 -12.53
CA HIS A 378 -3.22 -0.85 -11.53
C HIS A 378 -3.07 -0.22 -10.12
N PRO A 379 -3.88 0.78 -9.73
CA PRO A 379 -3.81 1.38 -8.40
C PRO A 379 -4.67 0.64 -7.36
N ALA A 380 -4.14 0.42 -6.15
CA ALA A 380 -4.83 -0.28 -5.06
C ALA A 380 -4.60 0.40 -3.69
N VAL A 381 -5.57 0.28 -2.79
CA VAL A 381 -5.49 0.82 -1.42
C VAL A 381 -4.35 0.13 -0.66
N LEU A 382 -4.31 -1.19 -0.80
CA LEU A 382 -3.20 -2.03 -0.40
C LEU A 382 -2.60 -2.65 -1.67
N LEU A 383 -1.40 -2.21 -2.03
CA LEU A 383 -0.62 -2.76 -3.15
C LEU A 383 0.56 -3.54 -2.56
N ILE A 384 0.61 -4.86 -2.78
CA ILE A 384 1.65 -5.72 -2.20
C ILE A 384 2.28 -6.66 -3.23
N GLU A 385 3.58 -6.87 -3.11
CA GLU A 385 4.31 -7.96 -3.78
C GLU A 385 4.61 -9.06 -2.75
N PRO A 386 3.75 -10.11 -2.63
CA PRO A 386 3.84 -11.02 -1.50
C PRO A 386 4.88 -12.13 -1.72
N ALA A 387 5.80 -12.25 -0.77
CA ALA A 387 6.64 -13.42 -0.56
C ALA A 387 6.54 -13.85 0.91
N ASN A 388 5.51 -14.64 1.24
CA ASN A 388 5.08 -15.01 2.60
C ASN A 388 4.55 -13.82 3.42
N VAL A 389 3.51 -13.18 2.90
CA VAL A 389 2.83 -12.06 3.57
C VAL A 389 1.58 -12.56 4.30
N TYR A 390 1.35 -12.02 5.51
CA TYR A 390 0.18 -12.31 6.31
C TYR A 390 -0.66 -11.04 6.47
N LEU A 391 -1.94 -11.12 6.13
CA LEU A 391 -2.94 -10.11 6.39
C LEU A 391 -3.94 -10.70 7.39
N GLU A 392 -4.07 -10.11 8.58
CA GLU A 392 -4.89 -10.66 9.66
C GLU A 392 -5.78 -9.58 10.28
N ASN A 393 -7.09 -9.78 10.36
CA ASN A 393 -7.99 -8.84 11.05
C ASN A 393 -7.88 -7.40 10.51
N ILE A 394 -8.05 -7.24 9.19
CA ILE A 394 -7.98 -5.95 8.49
C ILE A 394 -9.33 -5.66 7.84
N LYS A 395 -9.77 -4.40 7.96
CA LYS A 395 -10.96 -3.90 7.27
C LYS A 395 -10.55 -2.86 6.22
N LEU A 396 -11.03 -3.04 4.99
CA LEU A 396 -10.92 -2.09 3.88
C LEU A 396 -12.33 -1.55 3.61
N PHE A 397 -12.55 -0.27 3.93
CA PHE A 397 -13.88 0.31 4.02
C PHE A 397 -13.98 1.68 3.37
N GLN A 398 -15.02 1.92 2.59
CA GLN A 398 -15.31 3.24 2.00
C GLN A 398 -14.13 3.85 1.22
N ASN A 399 -13.36 2.99 0.56
CA ASN A 399 -12.29 3.43 -0.34
C ASN A 399 -12.83 3.60 -1.75
N SER A 400 -12.28 4.60 -2.46
CA SER A 400 -12.54 4.89 -3.86
C SER A 400 -11.27 4.64 -4.69
N SER A 401 -11.41 4.04 -5.87
CA SER A 401 -10.30 3.86 -6.79
C SER A 401 -10.75 3.94 -8.25
N GLU A 402 -9.91 4.51 -9.12
CA GLU A 402 -10.04 4.36 -10.57
C GLU A 402 -9.76 2.91 -11.02
N GLY A 403 -8.96 2.16 -10.25
CA GLY A 403 -8.56 0.77 -10.51
C GLY A 403 -9.14 -0.22 -9.51
N TYR A 404 -8.29 -0.69 -8.60
CA TYR A 404 -8.64 -1.64 -7.53
C TYR A 404 -8.99 -0.88 -6.26
N ALA A 405 -10.19 -1.07 -5.73
CA ALA A 405 -10.69 -0.33 -4.57
C ALA A 405 -10.26 -0.93 -3.23
N ALA A 406 -9.63 -2.10 -3.21
CA ALA A 406 -9.20 -2.74 -1.97
C ALA A 406 -7.76 -3.29 -2.06
N LEU A 407 -7.53 -4.42 -2.72
CA LEU A 407 -6.23 -5.12 -2.67
C LEU A 407 -5.75 -5.51 -4.08
N GLU A 408 -4.51 -5.16 -4.40
CA GLU A 408 -3.78 -5.83 -5.47
C GLU A 408 -2.54 -6.50 -4.87
N ALA A 409 -2.46 -7.82 -5.06
CA ALA A 409 -1.30 -8.61 -4.74
C ALA A 409 -0.68 -9.16 -6.03
N ARG A 410 0.51 -8.68 -6.38
CA ARG A 410 1.14 -8.95 -7.68
C ARG A 410 2.66 -9.08 -7.59
N THR A 411 3.26 -9.86 -8.49
CA THR A 411 4.72 -9.78 -8.72
C THR A 411 5.07 -9.15 -10.05
N ASN A 412 6.20 -8.44 -10.11
CA ASN A 412 6.62 -7.72 -11.32
C ASN A 412 7.36 -8.59 -12.35
N SER A 413 7.71 -9.84 -12.00
CA SER A 413 8.38 -10.79 -12.91
C SER A 413 7.45 -11.92 -13.35
N LEU A 414 7.50 -12.26 -14.65
CA LEU A 414 6.86 -13.45 -15.24
C LEU A 414 7.40 -14.77 -14.64
N ILE A 415 8.58 -14.72 -14.02
CA ILE A 415 9.20 -15.82 -13.28
C ILE A 415 9.61 -15.24 -11.93
N ALA A 416 8.80 -15.46 -10.89
CA ALA A 416 9.19 -15.08 -9.55
C ALA A 416 10.49 -15.81 -9.17
N SER A 417 11.48 -15.08 -8.68
CA SER A 417 12.72 -15.62 -8.12
C SER A 417 12.47 -16.40 -6.82
N HIS A 418 11.30 -16.23 -6.21
CA HIS A 418 10.92 -16.73 -4.90
C HIS A 418 9.46 -17.20 -4.87
N PRO A 419 9.05 -18.05 -3.91
CA PRO A 419 7.66 -18.46 -3.75
C PRO A 419 6.77 -17.27 -3.35
N THR A 420 5.68 -17.05 -4.08
CA THR A 420 4.79 -15.89 -3.91
C THR A 420 3.51 -16.30 -3.19
N SER A 421 3.62 -16.52 -1.88
CA SER A 421 2.51 -16.94 -1.00
C SER A 421 1.91 -15.79 -0.21
N LEU A 422 0.57 -15.72 -0.18
CA LEU A 422 -0.21 -14.75 0.58
C LEU A 422 -1.23 -15.47 1.48
N TYR A 423 -1.24 -15.12 2.76
CA TYR A 423 -2.20 -15.62 3.73
C TYR A 423 -3.10 -14.47 4.19
N MET A 424 -4.41 -14.65 4.07
CA MET A 424 -5.43 -13.68 4.42
C MET A 424 -6.40 -14.34 5.39
N ASN A 425 -6.56 -13.77 6.58
CA ASN A 425 -7.50 -14.28 7.58
C ASN A 425 -8.27 -13.15 8.23
N ASN A 426 -9.59 -13.28 8.32
CA ASN A 426 -10.46 -12.24 8.87
C ASN A 426 -10.30 -10.89 8.16
N ILE A 427 -10.45 -10.90 6.83
CA ILE A 427 -10.41 -9.71 6.00
C ILE A 427 -11.83 -9.27 5.69
N ILE A 428 -12.11 -7.98 5.92
CA ILE A 428 -13.42 -7.38 5.64
C ILE A 428 -13.25 -6.34 4.54
N ILE A 429 -13.88 -6.55 3.39
CA ILE A 429 -13.90 -5.60 2.27
C ILE A 429 -15.35 -5.23 2.03
N GLU A 430 -15.75 -4.05 2.49
CA GLU A 430 -17.13 -3.60 2.37
C GLU A 430 -17.28 -2.12 2.03
N GLU A 431 -18.35 -1.79 1.31
CA GLU A 431 -18.71 -0.42 0.92
C GLU A 431 -17.61 0.33 0.14
N ASN A 432 -16.76 -0.38 -0.61
CA ASN A 432 -15.75 0.26 -1.46
C ASN A 432 -16.30 0.53 -2.87
N GLU A 433 -15.76 1.54 -3.54
CA GLU A 433 -16.10 1.95 -4.90
C GLU A 433 -14.89 1.82 -5.83
N GLY A 434 -14.93 0.92 -6.81
CA GLY A 434 -13.89 0.83 -7.84
C GLY A 434 -14.19 -0.22 -8.89
N MET A 435 -13.31 -0.37 -9.89
CA MET A 435 -13.55 -1.33 -10.97
C MET A 435 -13.39 -2.78 -10.51
N LYS A 436 -12.50 -3.03 -9.55
CA LYS A 436 -12.21 -4.35 -8.97
C LYS A 436 -11.98 -4.21 -7.48
N MET A 437 -12.26 -5.24 -6.70
CA MET A 437 -11.94 -5.22 -5.26
C MET A 437 -10.59 -5.87 -5.01
N ILE A 438 -10.40 -7.09 -5.54
CA ILE A 438 -9.21 -7.89 -5.28
C ILE A 438 -8.62 -8.40 -6.58
N ALA A 439 -7.29 -8.31 -6.70
CA ALA A 439 -6.56 -9.02 -7.73
C ALA A 439 -5.35 -9.78 -7.17
N PHE A 440 -5.24 -11.04 -7.58
CA PHE A 440 -4.09 -11.89 -7.34
C PHE A 440 -3.40 -12.20 -8.67
N ARG A 441 -2.19 -11.67 -8.87
CA ARG A 441 -1.49 -11.74 -10.15
C ARG A 441 -0.10 -12.33 -9.96
N TYR A 442 0.24 -13.35 -10.75
CA TYR A 442 1.56 -13.98 -10.71
C TYR A 442 1.91 -14.58 -9.31
N LEU A 443 0.90 -15.02 -8.56
CA LEU A 443 1.07 -15.61 -7.23
C LEU A 443 1.05 -17.14 -7.30
N ASN A 444 1.97 -17.81 -6.60
CA ASN A 444 1.99 -19.27 -6.52
C ASN A 444 0.88 -19.81 -5.62
N SER A 445 0.59 -19.12 -4.51
CA SER A 445 -0.47 -19.55 -3.62
C SER A 445 -1.13 -18.42 -2.85
N VAL A 446 -2.45 -18.50 -2.70
CA VAL A 446 -3.22 -17.65 -1.80
C VAL A 446 -4.12 -18.51 -0.94
N ILE A 447 -4.13 -18.26 0.36
CA ILE A 447 -5.11 -18.82 1.28
C ILE A 447 -5.90 -17.67 1.89
N MET A 448 -7.21 -17.65 1.66
CA MET A 448 -8.14 -16.69 2.25
C MET A 448 -9.14 -17.42 3.14
N GLU A 449 -9.20 -17.03 4.41
CA GLU A 449 -10.06 -17.66 5.40
C GLU A 449 -10.88 -16.63 6.19
N ASN A 450 -12.08 -17.04 6.60
CA ASN A 450 -12.93 -16.28 7.54
C ASN A 450 -13.17 -14.83 7.11
N SER A 451 -13.40 -14.60 5.81
CA SER A 451 -13.39 -13.24 5.24
C SER A 451 -14.73 -12.85 4.60
N PHE A 452 -15.00 -11.54 4.56
CA PHE A 452 -16.19 -10.94 3.97
C PHE A 452 -15.80 -10.01 2.82
N ILE A 453 -16.44 -10.19 1.66
CA ILE A 453 -16.39 -9.26 0.53
C ILE A 453 -17.82 -8.90 0.17
N ARG A 454 -18.31 -7.75 0.63
CA ARG A 454 -19.74 -7.43 0.51
C ARG A 454 -20.07 -5.98 0.26
N ASN A 455 -21.22 -5.72 -0.36
CA ASN A 455 -21.73 -4.36 -0.60
C ASN A 455 -20.72 -3.46 -1.35
N ASN A 456 -19.85 -4.03 -2.18
CA ASN A 456 -18.91 -3.23 -2.96
C ASN A 456 -19.53 -2.83 -4.28
N LEU A 457 -19.20 -1.61 -4.70
CA LEU A 457 -19.81 -0.95 -5.83
C LEU A 457 -18.77 -0.62 -6.91
N PRO A 458 -19.22 -0.52 -8.16
CA PRO A 458 -18.44 0.09 -9.24
C PRO A 458 -18.20 1.58 -8.96
N ASN A 459 -17.04 2.10 -9.33
CA ASN A 459 -16.84 3.56 -9.38
C ASN A 459 -17.35 4.11 -10.72
N TYR A 460 -18.49 4.81 -10.69
CA TYR A 460 -19.16 5.35 -11.89
C TYR A 460 -18.47 6.57 -12.51
N ASN A 461 -17.52 7.19 -11.80
CA ASN A 461 -16.82 8.37 -12.30
C ASN A 461 -15.80 8.01 -13.42
N TYR A 462 -15.48 6.72 -13.60
CA TYR A 462 -14.42 6.25 -14.50
C TYR A 462 -14.87 5.15 -15.50
N PRO A 463 -15.86 5.43 -16.39
CA PRO A 463 -16.55 4.38 -17.14
C PRO A 463 -15.81 3.78 -18.36
N GLN A 464 -14.51 4.05 -18.60
CA GLN A 464 -13.96 3.95 -19.97
C GLN A 464 -12.59 3.26 -20.22
N THR A 465 -11.75 2.89 -19.25
CA THR A 465 -10.32 2.69 -19.60
C THR A 465 -9.66 1.31 -19.44
N LEU A 466 -10.22 0.28 -18.81
CA LEU A 466 -9.60 -1.07 -18.83
C LEU A 466 -10.64 -2.21 -18.86
N SER A 467 -10.45 -3.15 -19.81
CA SER A 467 -11.30 -4.34 -20.01
C SER A 467 -11.14 -5.39 -18.90
N GLY A 468 -12.25 -6.03 -18.49
CA GLY A 468 -12.30 -7.23 -17.65
C GLY A 468 -12.73 -6.96 -16.20
N GLY A 469 -14.02 -6.68 -15.97
CA GLY A 469 -14.59 -6.45 -14.63
C GLY A 469 -14.82 -7.75 -13.89
N ALA A 470 -14.24 -7.86 -12.69
CA ALA A 470 -14.60 -8.87 -11.70
C ALA A 470 -14.30 -8.32 -10.30
N ILE A 471 -15.11 -8.71 -9.32
CA ILE A 471 -14.87 -8.34 -7.91
C ILE A 471 -13.54 -8.96 -7.44
N ILE A 472 -13.29 -10.22 -7.81
CA ILE A 472 -12.04 -10.93 -7.55
C ILE A 472 -11.48 -11.51 -8.85
N THR A 473 -10.24 -11.17 -9.19
CA THR A 473 -9.49 -11.81 -10.29
C THR A 473 -8.35 -12.66 -9.76
N VAL A 474 -8.24 -13.88 -10.28
CA VAL A 474 -7.26 -14.89 -9.86
C VAL A 474 -6.40 -15.31 -11.05
N GLY A 475 -5.08 -15.17 -10.91
CA GLY A 475 -4.11 -15.69 -11.87
C GLY A 475 -3.81 -14.73 -13.03
N LEU A 476 -2.69 -15.02 -13.72
CA LEU A 476 -2.24 -14.50 -15.01
C LEU A 476 -1.03 -15.39 -15.42
N TYR A 477 -1.09 -16.05 -16.59
CA TYR A 477 0.03 -16.80 -17.24
C TYR A 477 0.51 -18.17 -16.67
N GLU A 478 1.18 -18.94 -17.55
CA GLU A 478 1.53 -20.39 -17.60
C GLU A 478 2.25 -21.07 -16.38
N GLN A 479 1.96 -20.73 -15.14
CA GLN A 479 2.47 -21.44 -13.95
C GLN A 479 1.34 -22.03 -13.10
N ALA A 480 1.58 -23.22 -12.53
CA ALA A 480 0.63 -23.86 -11.63
C ALA A 480 0.49 -23.03 -10.34
N ASN A 481 -0.67 -22.43 -10.14
CA ASN A 481 -0.99 -21.58 -9.00
C ASN A 481 -2.17 -22.18 -8.21
N GLU A 482 -2.12 -22.16 -6.88
CA GLU A 482 -3.15 -22.74 -6.01
C GLU A 482 -3.78 -21.69 -5.08
N TYR A 483 -5.07 -21.42 -5.28
CA TYR A 483 -5.86 -20.46 -4.52
C TYR A 483 -6.93 -21.19 -3.72
N ILE A 484 -6.97 -20.99 -2.40
CA ILE A 484 -7.91 -21.68 -1.52
C ILE A 484 -8.70 -20.67 -0.70
N PHE A 485 -10.01 -20.63 -0.91
CA PHE A 485 -10.92 -19.80 -0.14
C PHE A 485 -11.73 -20.71 0.78
N ARG A 486 -11.65 -20.49 2.10
CA ARG A 486 -12.41 -21.25 3.09
C ARG A 486 -13.23 -20.33 3.97
N ASN A 487 -14.48 -20.66 4.19
CA ASN A 487 -15.32 -19.86 5.07
C ASN A 487 -15.35 -18.37 4.66
N VAL A 488 -15.63 -18.12 3.38
CA VAL A 488 -15.66 -16.77 2.80
C VAL A 488 -17.08 -16.44 2.33
N GLU A 489 -17.56 -15.24 2.67
CA GLU A 489 -18.79 -14.66 2.13
C GLU A 489 -18.45 -13.65 1.04
N ILE A 490 -19.05 -13.81 -0.14
CA ILE A 490 -19.00 -12.85 -1.24
C ILE A 490 -20.44 -12.49 -1.61
N SER A 491 -20.91 -11.33 -1.18
CA SER A 491 -22.34 -11.02 -1.22
C SER A 491 -22.67 -9.59 -1.59
N ASP A 492 -23.82 -9.38 -2.23
CA ASP A 492 -24.36 -8.04 -2.50
C ASP A 492 -23.36 -7.09 -3.24
N ASN A 493 -22.41 -7.65 -3.99
CA ASN A 493 -21.47 -6.85 -4.78
C ASN A 493 -22.03 -6.57 -6.17
N ILE A 494 -21.66 -5.41 -6.72
CA ILE A 494 -22.10 -4.97 -8.05
C ILE A 494 -20.87 -4.78 -8.95
N ASP A 495 -20.89 -5.39 -10.13
CA ASP A 495 -19.89 -5.22 -11.20
C ASP A 495 -20.57 -4.79 -12.52
N ILE A 496 -20.20 -3.65 -13.09
CA ILE A 496 -20.92 -3.01 -14.22
C ILE A 496 -19.99 -2.34 -15.27
N GLY A 497 -18.82 -2.89 -15.53
CA GLY A 497 -17.98 -2.51 -16.67
C GLY A 497 -18.56 -2.95 -18.03
N ASN A 498 -18.08 -2.34 -19.12
CA ASN A 498 -18.46 -2.74 -20.49
C ASN A 498 -17.99 -4.17 -20.86
N ASP A 499 -17.03 -4.70 -20.10
CA ASP A 499 -16.49 -6.05 -20.17
C ASP A 499 -16.56 -6.77 -18.81
N SER A 500 -17.58 -6.49 -17.97
CA SER A 500 -17.80 -7.27 -16.74
C SER A 500 -17.97 -8.74 -17.09
N MET A 501 -17.30 -9.61 -16.36
CA MET A 501 -17.17 -11.02 -16.70
C MET A 501 -17.84 -11.93 -15.67
N SER A 502 -17.67 -11.63 -14.39
CA SER A 502 -18.15 -12.45 -13.26
C SER A 502 -17.79 -11.83 -11.91
N VAL A 503 -18.37 -12.33 -10.81
CA VAL A 503 -17.91 -11.98 -9.45
C VAL A 503 -16.49 -12.49 -9.20
N LEU A 504 -16.25 -13.75 -9.55
CA LEU A 504 -14.95 -14.42 -9.43
C LEU A 504 -14.47 -14.88 -10.80
N TYR A 505 -13.38 -14.28 -11.28
CA TYR A 505 -12.77 -14.61 -12.56
C TYR A 505 -11.44 -15.36 -12.37
N LEU A 506 -11.34 -16.54 -13.00
CA LEU A 506 -10.17 -17.40 -12.99
C LEU A 506 -9.45 -17.25 -14.33
N GLU A 507 -8.20 -16.79 -14.29
CA GLU A 507 -7.33 -16.61 -15.44
C GLU A 507 -6.29 -17.75 -15.50
N ASP A 508 -5.93 -18.13 -16.73
CA ASP A 508 -4.83 -19.02 -17.14
C ASP A 508 -4.23 -19.97 -16.09
N THR A 509 -4.43 -21.29 -16.26
CA THR A 509 -3.71 -22.35 -15.51
C THR A 509 -3.92 -22.33 -13.97
N SER A 510 -4.89 -21.55 -13.48
CA SER A 510 -5.18 -21.43 -12.05
C SER A 510 -5.98 -22.61 -11.51
N LYS A 511 -5.55 -23.13 -10.35
CA LYS A 511 -6.32 -24.06 -9.53
C LYS A 511 -6.95 -23.33 -8.36
N VAL A 512 -8.27 -23.40 -8.23
CA VAL A 512 -9.03 -22.72 -7.17
C VAL A 512 -9.91 -23.70 -6.41
N SER A 513 -9.93 -23.59 -5.09
CA SER A 513 -10.85 -24.35 -4.22
C SER A 513 -11.72 -23.41 -3.40
N LEU A 514 -13.04 -23.56 -3.51
CA LEU A 514 -14.05 -22.92 -2.68
C LEU A 514 -14.59 -23.95 -1.68
N ILE A 515 -14.35 -23.74 -0.39
CA ILE A 515 -14.69 -24.70 0.66
C ILE A 515 -15.52 -23.99 1.73
N ASN A 516 -16.78 -24.40 1.91
CA ASN A 516 -17.68 -23.77 2.89
C ASN A 516 -17.79 -22.24 2.65
N CYS A 517 -17.95 -21.83 1.40
CA CYS A 517 -18.14 -20.41 1.05
C CYS A 517 -19.61 -20.13 0.74
N THR A 518 -20.02 -18.85 0.84
CA THR A 518 -21.32 -18.38 0.38
C THR A 518 -21.11 -17.26 -0.64
N LEU A 519 -21.52 -17.49 -1.88
CA LEU A 519 -21.59 -16.48 -2.93
C LEU A 519 -23.08 -16.21 -3.20
N ALA A 520 -23.56 -15.00 -2.91
CA ALA A 520 -24.99 -14.73 -3.01
C ALA A 520 -25.38 -13.27 -3.29
N ASN A 521 -26.45 -13.08 -4.08
CA ASN A 521 -27.01 -11.78 -4.50
C ASN A 521 -26.00 -10.79 -5.10
N ASN A 522 -24.94 -11.27 -5.73
CA ASN A 522 -24.04 -10.45 -6.51
C ASN A 522 -24.63 -10.20 -7.91
N THR A 523 -24.35 -9.02 -8.46
CA THR A 523 -24.85 -8.61 -9.78
C THR A 523 -23.69 -8.30 -10.71
N SER A 524 -23.69 -8.89 -11.92
CA SER A 524 -22.87 -8.42 -13.04
C SER A 524 -23.78 -7.85 -14.15
N ASN A 525 -23.31 -6.91 -14.97
CA ASN A 525 -24.17 -6.32 -16.04
C ASN A 525 -24.20 -7.15 -17.34
N THR A 526 -23.28 -8.09 -17.55
CA THR A 526 -23.21 -8.87 -18.79
C THR A 526 -23.98 -10.18 -18.72
N GLY A 527 -24.46 -10.58 -17.53
CA GLY A 527 -25.37 -11.71 -17.38
C GLY A 527 -24.73 -13.07 -17.69
N ARG A 528 -23.41 -13.24 -17.48
CA ARG A 528 -22.68 -14.44 -17.89
C ARG A 528 -22.50 -15.50 -16.79
N ALA A 529 -22.07 -15.15 -15.58
CA ALA A 529 -21.95 -16.08 -14.46
C ALA A 529 -21.44 -15.44 -13.16
N ILE A 530 -21.69 -16.09 -12.01
CA ILE A 530 -21.01 -15.79 -10.74
C ILE A 530 -19.51 -16.08 -10.85
N VAL A 531 -19.15 -17.23 -11.41
CA VAL A 531 -17.76 -17.68 -11.60
C VAL A 531 -17.48 -17.89 -13.07
N MET A 532 -16.41 -17.27 -13.58
CA MET A 532 -15.97 -17.49 -14.96
C MET A 532 -14.57 -18.10 -15.00
N MET A 533 -14.42 -19.15 -15.82
CA MET A 533 -13.16 -19.84 -16.07
C MET A 533 -12.61 -19.46 -17.44
N GLY A 534 -11.41 -18.87 -17.45
CA GLY A 534 -10.73 -18.31 -18.64
C GLY A 534 -10.06 -19.36 -19.52
N TYR A 535 -8.86 -19.84 -19.15
CA TYR A 535 -8.15 -20.92 -19.88
C TYR A 535 -7.41 -21.89 -18.95
N ASP A 536 -7.49 -23.20 -19.20
CA ASP A 536 -6.77 -24.27 -18.44
C ASP A 536 -6.94 -24.22 -16.90
N CYS A 537 -8.10 -23.76 -16.42
CA CYS A 537 -8.37 -23.67 -14.99
C CYS A 537 -8.95 -24.97 -14.40
N GLU A 538 -8.62 -25.25 -13.14
CA GLU A 538 -9.25 -26.25 -12.28
C GLU A 538 -10.02 -25.55 -11.15
N LEU A 539 -11.30 -25.89 -10.96
CA LEU A 539 -12.13 -25.33 -9.90
C LEU A 539 -12.80 -26.44 -9.10
N ASP A 540 -12.54 -26.47 -7.79
CA ASP A 540 -13.17 -27.36 -6.82
C ASP A 540 -14.16 -26.57 -5.97
N ILE A 541 -15.45 -26.95 -5.99
CA ILE A 541 -16.51 -26.38 -5.17
C ILE A 541 -17.01 -27.45 -4.20
N VAL A 542 -16.82 -27.22 -2.90
CA VAL A 542 -17.16 -28.16 -1.83
C VAL A 542 -17.91 -27.43 -0.71
N ASN A 543 -19.04 -27.98 -0.26
CA ASN A 543 -19.87 -27.41 0.81
C ASN A 543 -20.24 -25.94 0.59
N THR A 544 -20.32 -25.47 -0.66
CA THR A 544 -20.42 -24.05 -0.96
C THR A 544 -21.83 -23.73 -1.47
N ILE A 545 -22.33 -22.54 -1.14
CA ILE A 545 -23.60 -22.04 -1.65
C ILE A 545 -23.34 -21.00 -2.74
N LEU A 546 -23.98 -21.17 -3.90
CA LEU A 546 -24.04 -20.21 -5.01
C LEU A 546 -25.53 -19.91 -5.27
N PHE A 547 -26.05 -18.76 -4.82
CA PHE A 547 -27.50 -18.52 -4.83
C PHE A 547 -27.93 -17.05 -4.83
N GLY A 548 -28.98 -16.73 -5.61
CA GLY A 548 -29.56 -15.38 -5.66
C GLY A 548 -28.87 -14.43 -6.65
N ASP A 549 -27.94 -14.94 -7.44
CA ASP A 549 -27.19 -14.20 -8.45
C ASP A 549 -27.80 -14.37 -9.86
N GLU A 550 -27.04 -14.11 -10.93
CA GLU A 550 -27.47 -14.23 -12.33
C GLU A 550 -28.02 -15.62 -12.74
N ASP A 551 -28.61 -15.73 -13.93
CA ASP A 551 -29.18 -16.98 -14.47
C ASP A 551 -28.17 -18.15 -14.52
N GLN A 552 -26.87 -17.84 -14.61
CA GLN A 552 -25.77 -18.81 -14.72
C GLN A 552 -24.86 -18.74 -13.48
N SER A 553 -24.52 -19.90 -12.91
CA SER A 553 -23.64 -19.96 -11.74
C SER A 553 -22.17 -20.07 -12.12
N VAL A 554 -21.86 -20.87 -13.14
CA VAL A 554 -20.48 -21.04 -13.62
C VAL A 554 -20.42 -21.05 -15.15
N TRP A 555 -19.51 -20.26 -15.72
CA TRP A 555 -19.25 -20.23 -17.16
C TRP A 555 -17.84 -20.74 -17.48
N MET A 556 -17.76 -21.77 -18.32
CA MET A 556 -16.49 -22.34 -18.78
C MET A 556 -16.23 -21.91 -20.23
N HIS A 557 -15.27 -21.01 -20.45
CA HIS A 557 -14.94 -20.54 -21.80
C HIS A 557 -14.40 -21.69 -22.67
N PRO A 558 -14.62 -21.70 -24.00
CA PRO A 558 -13.99 -22.70 -24.86
C PRO A 558 -12.45 -22.56 -24.80
N PRO A 559 -11.70 -23.68 -24.73
CA PRO A 559 -10.26 -23.63 -24.75
C PRO A 559 -9.78 -23.11 -26.11
N LEU A 560 -8.72 -22.30 -26.12
CA LEU A 560 -8.00 -21.97 -27.35
C LEU A 560 -7.16 -23.19 -27.77
N VAL A 561 -6.75 -23.24 -29.04
CA VAL A 561 -6.00 -24.37 -29.63
C VAL A 561 -4.72 -24.72 -28.84
N THR A 562 -4.20 -23.78 -28.05
CA THR A 562 -2.98 -23.91 -27.25
C THR A 562 -3.20 -24.33 -25.79
N TYR A 563 -4.44 -24.32 -25.27
CA TYR A 563 -4.72 -24.59 -23.85
C TYR A 563 -5.47 -25.91 -23.63
N LEU A 564 -5.25 -26.53 -22.47
CA LEU A 564 -6.00 -27.72 -22.04
C LEU A 564 -7.44 -27.35 -21.65
N PRO A 565 -8.37 -28.32 -21.69
CA PRO A 565 -9.74 -28.10 -21.22
C PRO A 565 -9.81 -27.83 -19.72
N HIS A 566 -10.76 -27.00 -19.33
CA HIS A 566 -11.09 -26.75 -17.93
C HIS A 566 -11.60 -28.00 -17.21
N THR A 567 -11.36 -28.07 -15.90
CA THR A 567 -11.97 -29.08 -15.00
C THR A 567 -12.73 -28.39 -13.87
N LEU A 568 -14.01 -28.71 -13.74
CA LEU A 568 -14.88 -28.23 -12.65
C LEU A 568 -15.41 -29.41 -11.86
N ASN A 569 -15.12 -29.45 -10.56
CA ASN A 569 -15.63 -30.43 -9.62
C ASN A 569 -16.59 -29.77 -8.64
N ILE A 570 -17.81 -30.29 -8.52
CA ILE A 570 -18.80 -29.76 -7.56
C ILE A 570 -19.31 -30.91 -6.70
N SER A 571 -19.20 -30.78 -5.38
CA SER A 571 -19.69 -31.79 -4.43
C SER A 571 -20.31 -31.14 -3.20
N ASN A 572 -21.34 -31.79 -2.63
CA ASN A 572 -22.02 -31.37 -1.41
C ASN A 572 -22.33 -29.85 -1.38
N SER A 573 -22.75 -29.26 -2.49
CA SER A 573 -22.91 -27.81 -2.63
C SER A 573 -24.33 -27.44 -3.06
N CYS A 574 -24.77 -26.24 -2.68
CA CYS A 574 -26.09 -25.71 -3.04
C CYS A 574 -25.96 -24.75 -4.22
N ILE A 575 -26.38 -25.17 -5.40
CA ILE A 575 -26.27 -24.40 -6.64
C ILE A 575 -27.65 -24.06 -7.15
N MET A 576 -27.96 -22.76 -7.26
CA MET A 576 -29.21 -22.31 -7.87
C MET A 576 -29.37 -22.89 -9.28
N ASN A 577 -30.55 -23.40 -9.61
CA ASN A 577 -30.84 -24.11 -10.89
C ASN A 577 -30.01 -25.38 -11.16
N GLY A 578 -29.17 -25.81 -10.22
CA GLY A 578 -28.41 -27.06 -10.28
C GLY A 578 -27.45 -27.14 -11.47
N GLN A 579 -27.30 -28.35 -12.01
CA GLN A 579 -26.34 -28.62 -13.08
C GLN A 579 -26.62 -27.79 -14.35
N ASP A 580 -27.88 -27.43 -14.59
CA ASP A 580 -28.28 -26.63 -15.75
C ASP A 580 -27.76 -25.17 -15.68
N ALA A 581 -27.35 -24.70 -14.50
CA ALA A 581 -26.72 -23.39 -14.30
C ALA A 581 -25.24 -23.34 -14.67
N VAL A 582 -24.64 -24.49 -15.00
CA VAL A 582 -23.23 -24.60 -15.40
C VAL A 582 -23.13 -24.66 -16.91
N HIS A 583 -22.54 -23.63 -17.50
CA HIS A 583 -22.36 -23.54 -18.95
C HIS A 583 -21.04 -24.19 -19.38
N VAL A 584 -21.13 -25.43 -19.86
CA VAL A 584 -19.98 -26.23 -20.31
C VAL A 584 -19.85 -26.14 -21.83
N LEU A 585 -18.81 -25.45 -22.31
CA LEU A 585 -18.49 -25.35 -23.74
C LEU A 585 -17.37 -26.32 -24.15
N ALA A 586 -17.34 -26.70 -25.43
CA ALA A 586 -16.29 -27.53 -26.04
C ALA A 586 -16.01 -28.85 -25.28
N ASN A 587 -14.75 -29.20 -25.05
CA ASN A 587 -14.30 -30.43 -24.39
C ASN A 587 -13.95 -30.22 -22.90
N ASN A 588 -14.47 -29.15 -22.29
CA ASN A 588 -14.36 -28.91 -20.85
C ASN A 588 -15.02 -30.03 -20.03
N VAL A 589 -14.51 -30.28 -18.82
CA VAL A 589 -14.94 -31.37 -17.96
C VAL A 589 -15.72 -30.83 -16.77
N LEU A 590 -16.98 -31.25 -16.63
CA LEU A 590 -17.80 -31.03 -15.44
C LEU A 590 -17.99 -32.36 -14.71
N ASN A 591 -17.50 -32.43 -13.48
CA ASN A 591 -17.74 -33.51 -12.54
C ASN A 591 -18.78 -33.07 -11.50
N TRP A 592 -20.05 -33.33 -11.80
CA TRP A 592 -21.16 -33.11 -10.88
C TRP A 592 -21.27 -34.29 -9.91
N ASN A 593 -20.55 -34.23 -8.80
CA ASN A 593 -20.46 -35.31 -7.81
C ASN A 593 -21.73 -35.37 -6.93
N GLU A 594 -21.77 -36.32 -6.00
CA GLU A 594 -22.91 -36.51 -5.09
C GLU A 594 -23.04 -35.39 -4.05
N GLY A 595 -24.21 -35.32 -3.40
CA GLY A 595 -24.49 -34.39 -2.30
C GLY A 595 -24.94 -32.99 -2.73
N ASN A 596 -24.91 -32.64 -4.01
CA ASN A 596 -25.34 -31.33 -4.48
C ASN A 596 -26.87 -31.16 -4.40
N ILE A 597 -27.32 -29.96 -3.99
CA ILE A 597 -28.74 -29.59 -3.89
C ILE A 597 -29.03 -28.29 -4.65
N THR A 598 -30.31 -28.03 -4.92
CA THR A 598 -30.77 -26.85 -5.67
C THR A 598 -31.84 -26.04 -4.94
N SER A 599 -32.09 -26.42 -3.68
CA SER A 599 -33.15 -25.80 -2.87
C SER A 599 -32.73 -24.40 -2.45
N ASP A 600 -33.72 -23.52 -2.26
CA ASP A 600 -33.47 -22.22 -1.66
C ASP A 600 -32.75 -22.41 -0.30
N PRO A 601 -31.56 -21.82 -0.11
CA PRO A 601 -30.82 -21.89 1.14
C PRO A 601 -31.62 -21.42 2.35
N SER A 602 -32.69 -20.66 2.15
CA SER A 602 -33.60 -20.20 3.21
C SER A 602 -32.84 -19.41 4.26
N TRP A 603 -32.45 -18.21 3.88
CA TRP A 603 -31.74 -17.26 4.72
C TRP A 603 -32.60 -16.81 5.91
N SER A 604 -31.93 -16.48 7.02
CA SER A 604 -32.57 -15.90 8.21
C SER A 604 -32.84 -14.40 8.05
N GLY A 605 -32.02 -13.70 7.25
CA GLY A 605 -32.13 -12.25 7.03
C GLY A 605 -31.70 -11.42 8.26
N ASP A 606 -30.80 -11.95 9.10
CA ASP A 606 -30.19 -11.21 10.20
C ASP A 606 -29.41 -9.98 9.69
N GLU A 607 -29.48 -8.83 10.38
CA GLU A 607 -28.82 -7.60 9.92
C GLU A 607 -27.28 -7.70 9.88
N SER A 608 -26.67 -8.48 10.79
CA SER A 608 -25.21 -8.63 10.85
C SER A 608 -24.71 -9.73 9.90
N PHE A 609 -25.50 -10.79 9.75
CA PHE A 609 -25.19 -11.98 8.95
C PHE A 609 -26.41 -12.41 8.12
N PRO A 610 -26.76 -11.67 7.04
CA PRO A 610 -27.99 -11.89 6.28
C PRO A 610 -28.09 -13.29 5.68
N TYR A 611 -26.95 -13.93 5.43
CA TYR A 611 -26.83 -15.27 4.84
C TYR A 611 -26.68 -16.40 5.86
N ASN A 612 -26.95 -16.15 7.14
CA ASN A 612 -27.17 -17.23 8.11
C ASN A 612 -28.36 -18.09 7.65
N LEU A 613 -28.25 -19.41 7.75
CA LEU A 613 -29.33 -20.33 7.45
C LEU A 613 -30.44 -20.24 8.49
N ASN A 614 -31.70 -20.34 8.08
CA ASN A 614 -32.82 -20.50 9.00
C ASN A 614 -33.17 -21.99 9.20
N SER A 615 -34.00 -22.28 10.21
CA SER A 615 -34.32 -23.66 10.62
C SER A 615 -35.03 -24.52 9.57
N SER A 616 -35.49 -23.94 8.46
CA SER A 616 -36.13 -24.65 7.35
C SER A 616 -35.18 -24.98 6.20
N SER A 617 -33.93 -24.51 6.28
CA SER A 617 -32.93 -24.71 5.25
C SER A 617 -32.60 -26.18 5.04
N LEU A 618 -32.53 -26.58 3.78
CA LEU A 618 -32.02 -27.89 3.37
C LEU A 618 -30.49 -27.93 3.25
N CYS A 619 -29.82 -26.79 3.42
CA CYS A 619 -28.35 -26.71 3.50
C CYS A 619 -27.82 -27.17 4.86
N ILE A 620 -28.69 -27.25 5.87
CA ILE A 620 -28.36 -27.71 7.22
C ILE A 620 -28.03 -29.21 7.19
N ASN A 621 -26.89 -29.56 7.79
CA ASN A 621 -26.32 -30.91 7.87
C ASN A 621 -26.13 -31.59 6.51
N ALA A 622 -25.97 -30.80 5.44
CA ALA A 622 -25.94 -31.29 4.08
C ALA A 622 -24.54 -31.25 3.43
N GLY A 623 -23.53 -30.73 4.13
CA GLY A 623 -22.15 -30.77 3.66
C GLY A 623 -21.52 -32.16 3.75
N THR A 624 -20.25 -32.28 3.32
CA THR A 624 -19.56 -33.58 3.27
C THR A 624 -19.41 -34.20 4.66
N PRO A 625 -19.66 -35.52 4.81
CA PRO A 625 -19.46 -36.23 6.07
C PRO A 625 -17.97 -36.47 6.41
N ASP A 626 -17.07 -36.44 5.42
CA ASP A 626 -15.62 -36.53 5.64
C ASP A 626 -14.98 -35.16 5.45
N THR A 627 -14.54 -34.56 6.56
CA THR A 627 -13.87 -33.25 6.59
C THR A 627 -12.34 -33.37 6.53
N THR A 628 -11.81 -34.60 6.44
CA THR A 628 -10.37 -34.85 6.37
C THR A 628 -9.75 -34.14 5.16
N GLY A 629 -8.70 -33.34 5.39
CA GLY A 629 -7.99 -32.64 4.32
C GLY A 629 -8.64 -31.32 3.86
N LEU A 630 -9.84 -30.98 4.35
CA LEU A 630 -10.45 -29.67 4.06
C LEU A 630 -9.78 -28.52 4.81
N ASN A 631 -9.08 -28.80 5.91
CA ASN A 631 -8.44 -27.80 6.78
C ASN A 631 -9.40 -26.68 7.17
N LEU A 632 -10.60 -27.06 7.63
CA LEU A 632 -11.64 -26.10 8.01
C LEU A 632 -11.22 -25.28 9.25
N PRO A 633 -11.58 -23.98 9.31
CA PRO A 633 -11.42 -23.18 10.53
C PRO A 633 -12.28 -23.74 11.68
N GLU A 634 -11.90 -23.42 12.92
CA GLU A 634 -12.61 -23.90 14.13
C GLU A 634 -14.05 -23.36 14.22
N TYR A 635 -14.26 -22.15 13.71
CA TYR A 635 -15.55 -21.44 13.74
C TYR A 635 -15.98 -20.98 12.35
N ASP A 636 -17.27 -20.75 12.19
CA ASP A 636 -17.87 -20.10 11.03
C ASP A 636 -17.76 -18.57 11.10
N LEU A 637 -18.28 -17.87 10.08
CA LEU A 637 -18.27 -16.40 10.05
C LEU A 637 -19.11 -15.73 11.15
N SER A 638 -20.06 -16.44 11.77
CA SER A 638 -20.88 -15.96 12.87
C SER A 638 -20.34 -16.34 14.27
N GLY A 639 -19.23 -17.09 14.32
CA GLY A 639 -18.60 -17.57 15.54
C GLY A 639 -19.16 -18.89 16.09
N ASN A 640 -19.96 -19.61 15.31
CA ASN A 640 -20.45 -20.95 15.62
C ASN A 640 -19.38 -22.01 15.32
N PRO A 641 -19.27 -23.11 16.09
CA PRO A 641 -18.33 -24.19 15.78
C PRO A 641 -18.59 -24.76 14.39
N ARG A 642 -17.54 -24.84 13.56
CA ARG A 642 -17.67 -25.30 12.17
C ARG A 642 -18.17 -26.73 12.05
N ILE A 643 -17.76 -27.61 12.96
CA ILE A 643 -18.22 -28.99 12.99
C ILE A 643 -19.14 -29.15 14.19
N TYR A 644 -20.42 -29.35 13.93
CA TYR A 644 -21.43 -29.54 14.96
C TYR A 644 -22.04 -30.94 14.84
N GLN A 645 -21.90 -31.75 15.90
CA GLN A 645 -22.37 -33.15 15.93
C GLN A 645 -21.83 -34.02 14.78
N ASP A 646 -20.56 -33.83 14.41
CA ASP A 646 -19.86 -34.54 13.32
C ASP A 646 -20.45 -34.30 11.92
N ILE A 647 -21.26 -33.26 11.74
CA ILE A 647 -21.79 -32.83 10.45
C ILE A 647 -21.50 -31.33 10.28
N ILE A 648 -21.46 -30.90 9.03
CA ILE A 648 -21.26 -29.50 8.63
C ILE A 648 -22.42 -29.06 7.72
N ASP A 649 -22.77 -27.80 7.81
CA ASP A 649 -23.70 -27.16 6.89
C ASP A 649 -22.99 -26.79 5.59
N MET A 650 -23.79 -26.56 4.53
CA MET A 650 -23.26 -25.88 3.34
C MET A 650 -23.20 -24.38 3.59
N GLY A 651 -22.21 -23.71 3.01
CA GLY A 651 -22.02 -22.27 3.09
C GLY A 651 -21.01 -21.85 4.14
N ALA A 652 -20.83 -20.52 4.25
CA ALA A 652 -19.96 -19.88 5.21
C ALA A 652 -20.51 -19.87 6.64
N PHE A 653 -21.77 -20.26 6.85
CA PHE A 653 -22.45 -20.18 8.14
C PHE A 653 -22.99 -21.54 8.58
N GLU A 654 -22.81 -21.87 9.85
CA GLU A 654 -23.40 -23.03 10.51
C GLU A 654 -24.68 -22.62 11.25
N TRP A 655 -25.72 -23.43 11.11
CA TRP A 655 -26.96 -23.28 11.85
C TRP A 655 -26.82 -23.84 13.27
N ASP A 656 -26.94 -22.95 14.26
CA ASP A 656 -26.70 -23.29 15.67
C ASP A 656 -27.87 -23.99 16.40
N GLY A 657 -29.00 -24.20 15.72
CA GLY A 657 -30.16 -24.87 16.31
C GLY A 657 -31.09 -24.01 17.17
N THR A 658 -30.88 -22.69 17.29
CA THR A 658 -31.70 -21.83 18.17
C THR A 658 -32.59 -20.85 17.40
N VAL A 659 -33.91 -20.89 17.66
CA VAL A 659 -34.87 -19.85 17.24
C VAL A 659 -35.54 -19.27 18.49
N SER A 660 -35.05 -18.14 18.97
CA SER A 660 -35.82 -17.11 19.69
C SER A 660 -34.94 -15.89 19.98
N ALA A 661 -35.31 -14.78 19.36
CA ALA A 661 -34.84 -13.43 19.63
C ALA A 661 -34.74 -13.12 21.14
N ASN A 662 -33.52 -12.87 21.61
CA ASN A 662 -33.12 -11.89 22.64
C ASN A 662 -31.85 -12.25 23.42
N ASP A 663 -31.08 -13.28 23.05
CA ASP A 663 -29.73 -13.44 23.62
C ASP A 663 -28.84 -14.31 22.71
N LEU A 664 -27.74 -13.70 22.22
CA LEU A 664 -26.51 -14.27 21.64
C LEU A 664 -26.64 -14.67 20.14
N LEU A 665 -25.96 -14.06 19.16
CA LEU A 665 -24.59 -13.52 19.12
C LEU A 665 -24.42 -12.25 18.26
N VAL A 666 -24.29 -11.11 18.93
CA VAL A 666 -23.48 -9.97 18.48
C VAL A 666 -22.00 -10.40 18.55
N MET A 667 -21.17 -10.01 17.57
CA MET A 667 -19.70 -10.24 17.48
C MET A 667 -19.08 -10.64 18.82
N LYS A 668 -18.64 -11.90 18.94
CA LYS A 668 -18.28 -12.52 20.23
C LYS A 668 -16.78 -12.63 20.47
N ASP A 669 -16.03 -11.55 20.28
CA ASP A 669 -14.68 -11.50 20.83
C ASP A 669 -14.74 -10.98 22.26
N PHE A 670 -14.79 -11.93 23.21
CA PHE A 670 -14.20 -11.68 24.52
C PHE A 670 -12.68 -11.69 24.31
N ASN A 671 -12.11 -10.54 23.99
CA ASN A 671 -10.68 -10.39 23.96
C ASN A 671 -10.19 -10.40 25.42
N LEU A 672 -9.11 -11.13 25.67
CA LEU A 672 -8.42 -11.15 26.95
C LEU A 672 -6.94 -11.17 26.63
N SER A 673 -6.28 -10.05 26.88
CA SER A 673 -4.86 -9.88 26.65
C SER A 673 -4.22 -9.25 27.87
N ASN A 674 -2.90 -9.35 27.95
CA ASN A 674 -2.14 -8.59 28.92
C ASN A 674 -0.90 -8.02 28.25
N TYR A 675 -0.67 -6.73 28.45
CA TYR A 675 0.50 -6.03 27.93
C TYR A 675 1.09 -5.11 29.01
N PRO A 676 2.43 -5.08 29.20
CA PRO A 676 3.42 -5.92 28.53
C PRO A 676 3.36 -7.39 29.00
N ASN A 677 3.95 -8.31 28.23
CA ASN A 677 4.16 -9.72 28.58
C ASN A 677 5.40 -10.28 27.86
N PRO A 678 6.58 -10.38 28.51
CA PRO A 678 6.79 -10.33 29.96
C PRO A 678 6.63 -8.93 30.56
N PHE A 679 6.30 -8.83 31.85
CA PHE A 679 6.08 -7.54 32.53
C PHE A 679 6.95 -7.36 33.78
N ASN A 680 7.25 -6.11 34.17
CA ASN A 680 7.98 -5.75 35.39
C ASN A 680 7.66 -4.31 35.87
N PRO A 681 7.05 -4.08 37.05
CA PRO A 681 6.30 -5.01 37.89
C PRO A 681 4.80 -5.05 37.54
N ASP A 682 4.34 -4.27 36.57
CA ASP A 682 2.93 -4.14 36.21
C ASP A 682 2.60 -4.49 34.75
N THR A 683 1.41 -5.04 34.57
CA THR A 683 0.81 -5.36 33.27
C THR A 683 -0.63 -4.88 33.28
N ARG A 684 -1.08 -4.33 32.16
CA ARG A 684 -2.49 -4.03 31.90
C ARG A 684 -3.12 -5.29 31.32
N ILE A 685 -4.11 -5.83 32.02
CA ILE A 685 -4.96 -6.89 31.50
C ILE A 685 -6.16 -6.19 30.86
N SER A 686 -6.23 -6.26 29.53
CA SER A 686 -7.28 -5.66 28.71
C SER A 686 -8.30 -6.74 28.37
N PHE A 687 -9.57 -6.42 28.50
CA PHE A 687 -10.64 -7.32 28.08
C PHE A 687 -11.84 -6.59 27.50
N SER A 688 -12.43 -7.14 26.44
CA SER A 688 -13.67 -6.64 25.84
C SER A 688 -14.86 -7.49 26.31
N ILE A 689 -15.98 -6.82 26.57
CA ILE A 689 -17.26 -7.49 26.84
C ILE A 689 -18.32 -6.96 25.86
N PRO A 690 -18.97 -7.85 25.06
CA PRO A 690 -19.91 -7.45 24.02
C PRO A 690 -21.28 -7.02 24.56
N GLY A 691 -21.50 -7.17 25.87
CA GLY A 691 -22.74 -6.82 26.57
C GLY A 691 -22.52 -6.67 28.06
N ASP A 692 -23.42 -5.93 28.72
CA ASP A 692 -23.36 -5.66 30.15
C ASP A 692 -23.29 -6.97 30.95
N SER A 693 -22.25 -7.14 31.77
CA SER A 693 -21.93 -8.45 32.36
C SER A 693 -21.28 -8.35 33.74
N ASN A 694 -21.44 -9.41 34.54
CA ASN A 694 -20.65 -9.62 35.74
C ASN A 694 -19.31 -10.28 35.37
N ILE A 695 -18.19 -9.62 35.69
CA ILE A 695 -16.85 -10.04 35.30
C ILE A 695 -16.01 -10.39 36.53
N GLU A 696 -15.36 -11.55 36.49
CA GLU A 696 -14.28 -11.92 37.40
C GLU A 696 -12.99 -12.23 36.61
N ILE A 697 -11.91 -11.51 36.89
CA ILE A 697 -10.56 -11.86 36.43
C ILE A 697 -9.78 -12.45 37.61
N SER A 698 -9.39 -13.72 37.49
CA SER A 698 -8.64 -14.45 38.51
C SER A 698 -7.25 -14.86 38.03
N ILE A 699 -6.23 -14.56 38.82
CA ILE A 699 -4.80 -14.84 38.55
C ILE A 699 -4.34 -16.03 39.40
N TYR A 700 -3.57 -16.95 38.81
CA TYR A 700 -3.07 -18.18 39.41
C TYR A 700 -1.56 -18.33 39.15
N ASN A 701 -0.85 -18.97 40.08
CA ASN A 701 0.54 -19.38 39.85
C ASN A 701 0.62 -20.78 39.20
N ILE A 702 1.84 -21.22 38.84
CA ILE A 702 2.07 -22.54 38.22
C ILE A 702 1.59 -23.76 39.03
N LYS A 703 1.34 -23.59 40.34
CA LYS A 703 0.81 -24.65 41.21
C LYS A 703 -0.73 -24.64 41.28
N GLY A 704 -1.39 -23.83 40.45
CA GLY A 704 -2.84 -23.65 40.44
C GLY A 704 -3.38 -22.88 41.65
N ARG A 705 -2.51 -22.24 42.45
CA ARG A 705 -2.98 -21.44 43.60
C ARG A 705 -3.40 -20.06 43.10
N LYS A 706 -4.62 -19.64 43.47
CA LYS A 706 -5.15 -18.31 43.22
C LYS A 706 -4.29 -17.26 43.94
N VAL A 707 -3.93 -16.20 43.23
CA VAL A 707 -3.01 -15.13 43.63
C VAL A 707 -3.76 -13.82 43.84
N LYS A 708 -4.65 -13.47 42.92
CA LYS A 708 -5.42 -12.22 42.92
C LYS A 708 -6.73 -12.41 42.16
N THR A 709 -7.79 -11.75 42.61
CA THR A 709 -9.07 -11.68 41.89
C THR A 709 -9.54 -10.24 41.79
N PHE A 710 -10.12 -9.89 40.64
CA PHE A 710 -10.80 -8.63 40.36
C PHE A 710 -12.25 -8.96 39.98
N VAL A 711 -13.23 -8.32 40.63
CA VAL A 711 -14.66 -8.56 40.41
C VAL A 711 -15.36 -7.25 40.09
N TYR A 712 -16.17 -7.25 39.04
CA TYR A 712 -17.01 -6.14 38.61
C TYR A 712 -18.44 -6.65 38.40
N GLU A 713 -19.39 -6.04 39.09
CA GLU A 713 -20.82 -6.33 38.92
C GLU A 713 -21.42 -5.34 37.92
N ASN A 714 -22.23 -5.83 36.98
CA ASN A 714 -22.90 -5.04 35.94
C ASN A 714 -21.96 -4.08 35.18
N LEU A 715 -20.81 -4.60 34.73
CA LEU A 715 -19.87 -3.83 33.94
C LEU A 715 -20.47 -3.56 32.56
N GLU A 716 -20.55 -2.30 32.14
CA GLU A 716 -21.14 -1.89 30.85
C GLU A 716 -20.37 -2.50 29.67
N LYS A 717 -21.05 -2.78 28.56
CA LYS A 717 -20.40 -3.24 27.32
C LYS A 717 -19.24 -2.32 26.91
N GLY A 718 -18.18 -2.90 26.34
CA GLY A 718 -16.99 -2.17 25.90
C GLY A 718 -15.67 -2.79 26.35
N ILE A 719 -14.57 -2.06 26.13
CA ILE A 719 -13.23 -2.46 26.54
C ILE A 719 -12.95 -1.95 27.94
N HIS A 720 -12.42 -2.83 28.79
CA HIS A 720 -12.07 -2.54 30.16
C HIS A 720 -10.63 -2.95 30.44
N ASN A 721 -10.01 -2.20 31.34
CA ASN A 721 -8.60 -2.35 31.67
C ASN A 721 -8.43 -2.50 33.17
N ILE A 722 -7.66 -3.50 33.58
CA ILE A 722 -7.20 -3.63 34.96
C ILE A 722 -5.67 -3.68 35.01
N VAL A 723 -5.08 -3.00 35.98
CA VAL A 723 -3.63 -3.01 36.16
C VAL A 723 -3.28 -3.98 37.29
N TRP A 724 -2.49 -5.01 36.97
CA TRP A 724 -1.94 -5.90 37.97
C TRP A 724 -0.45 -5.60 38.20
N LYS A 725 -0.12 -5.13 39.41
CA LYS A 725 1.25 -4.73 39.81
C LYS A 725 2.07 -5.87 40.44
N GLY A 726 1.84 -7.12 40.02
CA GLY A 726 2.55 -8.28 40.56
C GLY A 726 2.38 -8.48 42.08
N LYS A 727 1.19 -8.19 42.63
CA LYS A 727 0.86 -8.33 44.07
C LYS A 727 -0.27 -9.33 44.30
N ASP A 728 -0.20 -10.07 45.40
CA ASP A 728 -1.26 -10.98 45.84
C ASP A 728 -2.44 -10.25 46.51
N GLU A 729 -3.45 -10.99 46.97
CA GLU A 729 -4.61 -10.44 47.69
C GLU A 729 -4.24 -9.66 48.96
N SER A 730 -3.13 -10.01 49.63
CA SER A 730 -2.63 -9.31 50.82
C SER A 730 -1.81 -8.06 50.50
N GLY A 731 -1.61 -7.75 49.21
CA GLY A 731 -0.81 -6.63 48.73
C GLY A 731 0.71 -6.90 48.72
N LYS A 732 1.12 -8.15 48.96
CA LYS A 732 2.53 -8.56 48.95
C LYS A 732 2.97 -8.90 47.54
N SER A 733 4.18 -8.47 47.15
CA SER A 733 4.74 -8.80 45.83
C SER A 733 4.97 -10.30 45.67
N VAL A 734 4.59 -10.82 44.51
CA VAL A 734 4.84 -12.23 44.15
C VAL A 734 6.26 -12.40 43.57
N VAL A 735 6.70 -13.65 43.36
CA VAL A 735 8.03 -13.97 42.79
C VAL A 735 8.00 -13.93 41.26
N SER A 736 9.13 -13.67 40.60
CA SER A 736 9.25 -13.79 39.15
C SER A 736 8.88 -15.21 38.70
N GLY A 737 8.25 -15.33 37.54
CA GLY A 737 7.79 -16.61 36.99
C GLY A 737 6.51 -16.52 36.18
N VAL A 738 6.02 -17.68 35.74
CA VAL A 738 4.80 -17.81 34.94
C VAL A 738 3.55 -17.76 35.82
N TYR A 739 2.57 -16.99 35.38
CA TYR A 739 1.24 -16.89 35.96
C TYR A 739 0.19 -17.16 34.87
N PHE A 740 -0.97 -17.64 35.28
CA PHE A 740 -2.14 -17.79 34.43
C PHE A 740 -3.22 -16.85 34.91
N TYR A 741 -3.95 -16.23 34.00
CA TYR A 741 -5.11 -15.42 34.33
C TYR A 741 -6.31 -15.89 33.53
N LYS A 742 -7.46 -15.78 34.16
CA LYS A 742 -8.71 -16.38 33.71
C LYS A 742 -9.83 -15.35 33.82
N MET A 743 -10.62 -15.24 32.75
CA MET A 743 -11.83 -14.43 32.70
C MET A 743 -13.07 -15.31 32.88
N ILE A 744 -13.93 -14.90 33.80
CA ILE A 744 -15.22 -15.51 34.10
C ILE A 744 -16.28 -14.44 33.86
N VAL A 745 -17.28 -14.77 33.05
CA VAL A 745 -18.37 -13.88 32.66
C VAL A 745 -19.69 -14.52 33.08
N ASN A 746 -20.47 -13.83 33.90
CA ASN A 746 -21.75 -14.32 34.43
C ASN A 746 -21.63 -15.73 35.04
N GLY A 747 -20.52 -15.98 35.75
CA GLY A 747 -20.23 -17.26 36.41
C GLY A 747 -19.73 -18.38 35.49
N LYS A 748 -19.52 -18.13 34.19
CA LYS A 748 -18.98 -19.11 33.23
C LYS A 748 -17.57 -18.73 32.78
N ASP A 749 -16.71 -19.73 32.67
CA ASP A 749 -15.34 -19.57 32.15
C ASP A 749 -15.36 -19.17 30.67
N LYS A 750 -14.60 -18.13 30.30
CA LYS A 750 -14.54 -17.65 28.90
C LYS A 750 -13.15 -17.72 28.28
N SER A 751 -12.11 -17.32 29.00
CA SER A 751 -10.76 -17.28 28.45
C SER A 751 -9.71 -17.51 29.54
N ILE A 752 -8.61 -18.17 29.17
CA ILE A 752 -7.43 -18.40 30.03
C ILE A 752 -6.18 -18.08 29.22
N LYS A 753 -5.31 -17.24 29.78
CA LYS A 753 -4.05 -16.82 29.14
C LYS A 753 -2.90 -16.92 30.14
N LYS A 754 -1.67 -16.90 29.62
CA LYS A 754 -0.42 -16.96 30.40
C LYS A 754 0.28 -15.60 30.39
N MET A 755 0.94 -15.26 31.48
CA MET A 755 1.79 -14.08 31.60
C MET A 755 3.10 -14.38 32.35
N LEU A 756 4.17 -13.68 32.00
CA LEU A 756 5.50 -13.86 32.57
C LEU A 756 5.91 -12.60 33.36
N LEU A 757 6.08 -12.74 34.67
CA LEU A 757 6.63 -11.67 35.53
C LEU A 757 8.16 -11.78 35.58
N LEU A 758 8.86 -10.73 35.18
CA LEU A 758 10.30 -10.55 35.39
C LEU A 758 10.50 -9.53 36.53
N LYS A 759 11.57 -9.67 37.31
CA LYS A 759 11.97 -8.67 38.32
C LYS A 759 13.32 -8.11 37.97
#